data_AF-A0A8H5BX39-F1
#
_entry.id   AF-A0A8H5BX39-F1
#
_cell.length_a   1.000
_cell.length_b   1.000
_cell.length_c   1.000
_cell.angle_alpha   90.00
_cell.angle_beta   90.00
_cell.angle_gamma   90.00
#
_symmetry.space_group_name_H-M   'P 1'
#
loop_
_entity.id
_entity.type
_entity.pdbx_description
1 polymer ?
#
loop_
_entity_poly.entity_id
_entity_poly.type
_entity_poly.pdbx_seq_one_letter_code
_entity_poly.pdbx_strand_id
1 'polypeptide(L)'
;MSAAALDRQIRDVYDSLDTGSNKSAIVSCNKLLKKYPRNTLIKALKALALIRSQKVEESLVLCDEVLEARPTDDSVLTAMMHVLRGLGRHNDLVTMFEEAFKKVPTNEDMGAQTFFANIRTANWKSGQQVATRMFKQFQDVRYLYWSIMCAVLQANDVTTPPAMRTILYKLAHRLLSSSPVPSYQTADRFHLHLSILLELDLFDEAQTLLNSDVGKNICATNLSCDEVRRAIILKAGKVDEEGERAGKLITEKNDRNWLEFLAILDATLPATASSEPIGDRSEKISHTKEILSEIEKKDGAKDRSAALASIELEKRCRIHGISQGSETIISLMKEYFEKVGDKACCYEDLKPYLEMAPQDLASFKTFLEAVPTSFTTISQLRRLINSFKIRRYILPAEEVTVEREAERVAEYTRFYFEGLSLGASLPSTELQPADDLALLAGNAFTSLWCLTNDEKYLLNAAYFLEFALTKSKQSFLTRLLLIRIYRLLGAPALVVEHYRAMGIKQVQHDTLSYLLLSRASTFSLASTGDLTFPTECLESTQVYLSNSQETGDFVVRAFTAEKYSQIPDFTTFEDRLDNSLQRDTVKVEHLRMRLTHEAISSDIVDMELIELKFVFDRNHHDNRDFTILPDYQPKSSPGLHKQTLLFGKPEGAPWLSAFLKVYIRAFQQASDLDDTVEEKLLIGDRPRQTAKFDKSLTLRDRLLQKDPEAESSLTSDEAKLIEYVNELANWLEPYHDYARPPPAVVLAEAAKQTQLKTGHPLKGIEIPPTNGTNGHKKDEEPPVVQDAPAVVVKYFEDIKSRFAEVLSTSSPSNILHVATLAQEAYLLFVTETMRFKSPAVVKMNKFSALVPIFKDLRTTALAVLKEISAQLVKRAAVAGSNEARTASVGSCDPTLLVQLDRDFVFTHAKRITDSRRKVLEGVGKGMAKICNTYNS
;
A
#
# COMPACT_ATOMS: atom_id res chain seq x y z
N MET A 1 33.39 45.21 -0.18
CA MET A 1 32.86 44.52 1.02
C MET A 1 33.55 43.18 1.14
N SER A 2 33.95 42.77 2.34
CA SER A 2 34.65 41.50 2.56
C SER A 2 33.72 40.31 2.26
N ALA A 3 34.29 39.19 1.80
CA ALA A 3 33.57 37.92 1.61
C ALA A 3 32.76 37.53 2.87
N ALA A 4 33.34 37.75 4.06
CA ALA A 4 32.70 37.52 5.35
C ALA A 4 31.39 38.29 5.57
N ALA A 5 31.23 39.48 4.97
CA ALA A 5 29.99 40.25 5.08
C ALA A 5 28.87 39.68 4.19
N LEU A 6 29.23 39.09 3.04
CA LEU A 6 28.30 38.38 2.18
C LEU A 6 27.87 37.05 2.80
N ASP A 7 28.82 36.29 3.35
CA ASP A 7 28.54 34.99 4.02
C ASP A 7 27.57 35.17 5.18
N ARG A 8 27.74 36.22 5.99
CA ARG A 8 26.79 36.55 7.07
C ARG A 8 25.39 36.85 6.57
N GLN A 9 25.25 37.53 5.42
CA GLN A 9 23.94 37.82 4.83
C GLN A 9 23.28 36.60 4.20
N ILE A 10 24.08 35.65 3.68
CA ILE A 10 23.60 34.38 3.16
C ILE A 10 23.14 33.47 4.31
N ARG A 11 23.78 33.54 5.48
CA ARG A 11 23.34 32.81 6.69
C ARG A 11 21.89 33.11 7.06
N ASP A 12 21.45 34.37 6.97
CA ASP A 12 20.04 34.74 7.22
C ASP A 12 19.07 34.04 6.24
N VAL A 13 19.52 33.73 5.02
CA VAL A 13 18.74 32.95 4.04
C VAL A 13 18.66 31.48 4.46
N TYR A 14 19.77 30.89 4.89
CA TYR A 14 19.79 29.52 5.42
C TYR A 14 18.88 29.38 6.64
N ASP A 15 19.01 30.27 7.63
CA ASP A 15 18.16 30.27 8.83
C ASP A 15 16.66 30.39 8.46
N SER A 16 16.34 31.20 7.45
CA SER A 16 14.96 31.32 6.94
C SER A 16 14.47 30.05 6.25
N LEU A 17 15.33 29.33 5.53
CA LEU A 17 15.00 28.06 4.88
C LEU A 17 14.85 26.93 5.90
N ASP A 18 15.71 26.88 6.91
CA ASP A 18 15.73 25.85 7.94
C ASP A 18 14.54 25.96 8.89
N THR A 19 14.08 27.19 9.15
CA THR A 19 12.84 27.47 9.90
C THR A 19 11.57 27.32 9.06
N GLY A 20 11.66 26.92 7.78
CA GLY A 20 10.53 26.79 6.87
C GLY A 20 9.90 28.12 6.42
N SER A 21 10.53 29.26 6.77
CA SER A 21 10.08 30.60 6.42
C SER A 21 10.42 30.99 4.97
N ASN A 22 9.89 30.21 4.01
CA ASN A 22 10.23 30.35 2.58
C ASN A 22 9.96 31.75 2.01
N LYS A 23 8.89 32.43 2.47
CA LYS A 23 8.59 33.82 2.06
C LYS A 23 9.70 34.78 2.48
N SER A 24 10.20 34.65 3.71
CA SER A 24 11.31 35.46 4.24
C SER A 24 12.60 35.17 3.46
N ALA A 25 12.88 33.90 3.18
CA ALA A 25 14.02 33.50 2.35
C ALA A 25 13.96 34.14 0.96
N ILE A 26 12.80 34.11 0.28
CA ILE A 26 12.61 34.76 -1.04
C ILE A 26 12.87 36.27 -0.96
N VAL A 27 12.38 36.96 0.08
CA VAL A 27 12.60 38.41 0.26
C VAL A 27 14.08 38.72 0.46
N SER A 28 14.78 37.95 1.30
CA SER A 28 16.21 38.11 1.54
C SER A 28 17.02 37.85 0.27
N CYS A 29 16.71 36.77 -0.46
CA CYS A 29 17.33 36.50 -1.76
C CYS A 29 17.09 37.64 -2.77
N ASN A 30 15.88 38.19 -2.86
CA ASN A 30 15.59 39.33 -3.75
C ASN A 30 16.42 40.56 -3.40
N LYS A 31 16.61 40.87 -2.11
CA LYS A 31 17.48 41.98 -1.66
C LYS A 31 18.94 41.73 -2.04
N LEU A 32 19.42 40.50 -1.89
CA LEU A 32 20.80 40.14 -2.21
C LEU A 32 21.05 40.11 -3.72
N LEU A 33 20.13 39.59 -4.53
CA LEU A 33 20.25 39.56 -5.99
C LEU A 33 20.24 40.97 -6.61
N LYS A 34 19.61 41.97 -5.97
CA LYS A 34 19.75 43.37 -6.39
C LYS A 34 21.19 43.88 -6.26
N LYS A 35 21.92 43.43 -5.24
CA LYS A 35 23.32 43.80 -4.99
C LYS A 35 24.33 42.90 -5.73
N TYR A 36 23.99 41.63 -5.89
CA TYR A 36 24.85 40.58 -6.47
C TYR A 36 24.10 39.78 -7.54
N PRO A 37 23.78 40.37 -8.72
CA PRO A 37 22.88 39.75 -9.70
C PRO A 37 23.41 38.46 -10.35
N ARG A 38 24.73 38.24 -10.36
CA ARG A 38 25.39 37.08 -10.97
C ARG A 38 25.73 35.97 -9.98
N ASN A 39 25.39 36.11 -8.70
CA ASN A 39 25.72 35.10 -7.70
C ASN A 39 24.80 33.88 -7.85
N THR A 40 25.37 32.73 -8.26
CA THR A 40 24.65 31.49 -8.53
C THR A 40 24.10 30.82 -7.27
N LEU A 41 24.80 30.93 -6.14
CA LEU A 41 24.33 30.38 -4.85
C LEU A 41 23.02 31.03 -4.41
N ILE A 42 22.94 32.36 -4.43
CA ILE A 42 21.72 33.07 -4.02
C ILE A 42 20.55 32.73 -4.96
N LYS A 43 20.81 32.52 -6.27
CA LYS A 43 19.80 32.06 -7.22
C LYS A 43 19.30 30.65 -6.90
N ALA A 44 20.21 29.72 -6.60
CA ALA A 44 19.87 28.36 -6.20
C ALA A 44 19.04 28.34 -4.89
N LEU A 45 19.44 29.12 -3.88
CA LEU A 45 18.68 29.23 -2.62
C LEU A 45 17.30 29.87 -2.83
N LYS A 46 17.18 30.85 -3.73
CA LYS A 46 15.88 31.42 -4.12
C LYS A 46 15.00 30.39 -4.83
N ALA A 47 15.55 29.62 -5.76
CA ALA A 47 14.84 28.54 -6.45
C ALA A 47 14.31 27.51 -5.44
N LEU A 48 15.13 27.10 -4.47
CA LEU A 48 14.73 26.18 -3.41
C LEU A 48 13.55 26.72 -2.58
N ALA A 49 13.62 28.00 -2.19
CA ALA A 49 12.53 28.65 -1.45
C ALA A 49 11.22 28.73 -2.27
N LEU A 50 11.33 28.91 -3.59
CA LEU A 50 10.18 28.96 -4.51
C LEU A 50 9.51 27.58 -4.66
N ILE A 51 10.29 26.50 -4.81
CA ILE A 51 9.76 25.12 -4.84
C ILE A 51 9.01 24.81 -3.54
N ARG A 52 9.61 25.08 -2.39
CA ARG A 52 8.96 24.89 -1.09
C ARG A 52 7.73 25.79 -0.87
N SER A 53 7.55 26.81 -1.71
CA SER A 53 6.37 27.68 -1.74
C SER A 53 5.38 27.34 -2.86
N GLN A 54 5.54 26.20 -3.54
CA GLN A 54 4.71 25.76 -4.68
C GLN A 54 4.68 26.75 -5.86
N LYS A 55 5.77 27.51 -6.05
CA LYS A 55 5.98 28.44 -7.17
C LYS A 55 6.94 27.83 -8.18
N VAL A 56 6.50 26.76 -8.83
CA VAL A 56 7.34 25.89 -9.65
C VAL A 56 7.90 26.62 -10.87
N GLU A 57 7.08 27.40 -11.58
CA GLU A 57 7.47 28.07 -12.81
C GLU A 57 8.54 29.15 -12.57
N GLU A 58 8.42 29.94 -11.49
CA GLU A 58 9.44 30.91 -11.10
C GLU A 58 10.76 30.22 -10.72
N SER A 59 10.68 29.03 -10.10
CA SER A 59 11.86 28.26 -9.74
C SER A 59 12.57 27.67 -10.95
N LEU A 60 11.83 27.20 -11.96
CA LEU A 60 12.39 26.61 -13.18
C LEU A 60 13.31 27.58 -13.91
N VAL A 61 12.90 28.84 -14.04
CA VAL A 61 13.71 29.90 -14.68
C VAL A 61 15.08 30.05 -13.99
N LEU A 62 15.09 30.12 -12.65
CA LEU A 62 16.34 30.25 -11.88
C LEU A 62 17.16 28.96 -11.92
N CYS A 63 16.51 27.80 -11.90
CA CYS A 63 17.15 26.50 -11.99
C CYS A 63 17.95 26.38 -13.30
N ASP A 64 17.32 26.68 -14.44
CA ASP A 64 17.98 26.62 -15.75
C ASP A 64 19.13 27.62 -15.87
N GLU A 65 18.98 28.83 -15.34
CA GLU A 65 20.05 29.83 -15.35
C GLU A 65 21.29 29.36 -14.55
N VAL A 66 21.08 28.68 -13.41
CA VAL A 66 22.19 28.13 -12.62
C VAL A 66 22.83 26.92 -13.30
N LEU A 67 22.04 26.04 -13.93
CA LEU A 67 22.57 24.90 -14.69
C LEU A 67 23.44 25.35 -15.88
N GLU A 68 23.01 26.38 -16.62
CA GLU A 68 23.78 26.96 -17.74
C GLU A 68 25.16 27.47 -17.31
N ALA A 69 25.31 27.93 -16.06
CA ALA A 69 26.59 28.37 -15.51
C ALA A 69 27.56 27.21 -15.21
N ARG A 70 27.11 25.95 -15.30
CA ARG A 70 27.89 24.71 -15.05
C ARG A 70 28.73 24.79 -13.76
N PRO A 71 28.06 24.91 -12.59
CA PRO A 71 28.71 25.18 -11.32
C PRO A 71 29.67 24.06 -10.91
N THR A 72 30.71 24.44 -10.16
CA THR A 72 31.68 23.50 -9.55
C THR A 72 31.81 23.71 -8.04
N ASP A 73 31.14 24.75 -7.52
CA ASP A 73 31.13 25.09 -6.09
C ASP A 73 30.16 24.19 -5.33
N ASP A 74 30.63 23.58 -4.24
CA ASP A 74 29.89 22.59 -3.45
C ASP A 74 28.58 23.15 -2.86
N SER A 75 28.59 24.40 -2.40
CA SER A 75 27.39 25.03 -1.82
C SER A 75 26.30 25.25 -2.85
N VAL A 76 26.69 25.61 -4.09
CA VAL A 76 25.77 25.76 -5.23
C VAL A 76 25.22 24.40 -5.66
N LEU A 77 26.09 23.39 -5.79
CA LEU A 77 25.71 22.03 -6.19
C LEU A 77 24.74 21.41 -5.18
N THR A 78 24.99 21.57 -3.89
CA THR A 78 24.11 21.07 -2.82
C THR A 78 22.75 21.78 -2.83
N ALA A 79 22.72 23.11 -2.95
CA ALA A 79 21.47 23.85 -3.08
C ALA A 79 20.67 23.41 -4.31
N MET A 80 21.34 23.28 -5.46
CA MET A 80 20.73 22.81 -6.71
C MET A 80 20.28 21.36 -6.64
N MET A 81 20.96 20.49 -5.89
CA MET A 81 20.50 19.13 -5.66
C MET A 81 19.09 19.12 -5.04
N HIS A 82 18.84 19.92 -4.01
CA HIS A 82 17.50 20.01 -3.41
C HIS A 82 16.46 20.62 -4.38
N VAL A 83 16.87 21.59 -5.20
CA VAL A 83 16.01 22.19 -6.25
C VAL A 83 15.61 21.13 -7.28
N LEU A 84 16.59 20.43 -7.87
CA LEU A 84 16.36 19.45 -8.92
C LEU A 84 15.54 18.25 -8.43
N ARG A 85 15.77 17.79 -7.20
CA ARG A 85 14.93 16.76 -6.57
C ARG A 85 13.50 17.23 -6.38
N GLY A 86 13.30 18.45 -5.89
CA GLY A 86 11.95 19.02 -5.72
C GLY A 86 11.20 19.27 -7.03
N LEU A 87 11.91 19.39 -8.15
CA LEU A 87 11.35 19.49 -9.51
C LEU A 87 11.23 18.14 -10.22
N GLY A 88 11.68 17.04 -9.61
CA GLY A 88 11.76 15.72 -10.27
C GLY A 88 12.77 15.63 -11.42
N ARG A 89 13.70 16.58 -11.56
CA ARG A 89 14.73 16.63 -12.63
C ARG A 89 15.99 15.87 -12.22
N HIS A 90 15.86 14.56 -12.04
CA HIS A 90 16.91 13.66 -11.58
C HIS A 90 18.04 13.46 -12.61
N ASN A 91 17.72 13.49 -13.91
CA ASN A 91 18.72 13.39 -14.99
C ASN A 91 19.66 14.62 -15.00
N ASP A 92 19.10 15.81 -14.80
CA ASP A 92 19.89 17.04 -14.71
C ASP A 92 20.76 17.06 -13.45
N LEU A 93 20.26 16.51 -12.33
CA LEU A 93 21.03 16.33 -11.10
C LEU A 93 22.30 15.50 -11.35
N VAL A 94 22.14 14.34 -11.99
CA VAL A 94 23.27 13.46 -12.32
C VAL A 94 24.23 14.17 -13.28
N THR A 95 23.71 14.79 -14.34
CA THR A 95 24.51 15.50 -15.34
C THR A 95 25.31 16.64 -14.72
N MET A 96 24.71 17.43 -13.83
CA MET A 96 25.35 18.53 -13.12
C MET A 96 26.58 18.05 -12.35
N PHE A 97 26.45 16.99 -11.54
CA PHE A 97 27.57 16.45 -10.78
C PHE A 97 28.63 15.78 -11.67
N GLU A 98 28.22 15.10 -12.75
CA GLU A 98 29.18 14.53 -13.70
C GLU A 98 30.03 15.59 -14.39
N GLU A 99 29.42 16.70 -14.83
CA GLU A 99 30.16 17.81 -15.43
C GLU A 99 31.11 18.47 -14.44
N ALA A 100 30.69 18.64 -13.18
CA ALA A 100 31.53 19.17 -12.12
C ALA A 100 32.75 18.27 -11.87
N PHE A 101 32.56 16.96 -11.74
CA PHE A 101 33.66 16.01 -11.53
C PHE A 101 34.58 15.89 -12.75
N LYS A 102 34.05 15.96 -13.98
CA LYS A 102 34.86 16.00 -15.20
C LYS A 102 35.81 17.20 -15.22
N LYS A 103 35.40 18.36 -14.68
CA LYS A 103 36.25 19.56 -14.57
C LYS A 103 37.29 19.46 -13.46
N VAL A 104 37.00 18.75 -12.38
CA VAL A 104 37.89 18.60 -11.21
C VAL A 104 38.07 17.12 -10.83
N PRO A 105 38.74 16.32 -11.68
CA PRO A 105 38.82 14.85 -11.51
C PRO A 105 39.67 14.40 -10.32
N THR A 106 40.50 15.28 -9.76
CA THR A 106 41.35 15.01 -8.60
C THR A 106 40.65 15.24 -7.26
N ASN A 107 39.43 15.77 -7.26
CA ASN A 107 38.64 15.99 -6.04
C ASN A 107 37.83 14.73 -5.70
N GLU A 108 38.23 14.03 -4.65
CA GLU A 108 37.62 12.79 -4.17
C GLU A 108 36.17 13.00 -3.70
N ASP A 109 35.90 14.09 -2.96
CA ASP A 109 34.56 14.43 -2.48
C ASP A 109 33.60 14.68 -3.64
N MET A 110 34.06 15.40 -4.68
CA MET A 110 33.27 15.61 -5.89
C MET A 110 32.93 14.29 -6.59
N GLY A 111 33.91 13.38 -6.69
CA GLY A 111 33.68 12.04 -7.23
C GLY A 111 32.66 11.25 -6.41
N ALA A 112 32.73 11.34 -5.08
CA ALA A 112 31.78 10.70 -4.17
C ALA A 112 30.36 11.29 -4.34
N GLN A 113 30.21 12.62 -4.45
CA GLN A 113 28.92 13.25 -4.71
C GLN A 113 28.34 12.86 -6.08
N THR A 114 29.17 12.75 -7.12
CA THR A 114 28.73 12.22 -8.42
C THR A 114 28.26 10.77 -8.33
N PHE A 115 28.97 9.93 -7.56
CA PHE A 115 28.53 8.57 -7.29
C PHE A 115 27.18 8.57 -6.56
N PHE A 116 27.03 9.35 -5.49
CA PHE A 116 25.79 9.41 -4.72
C PHE A 116 24.60 9.97 -5.51
N ALA A 117 24.81 10.93 -6.43
CA ALA A 117 23.78 11.38 -7.35
C ALA A 117 23.25 10.24 -8.23
N ASN A 118 24.14 9.35 -8.70
CA ASN A 118 23.74 8.15 -9.45
C ASN A 118 23.01 7.13 -8.57
N ILE A 119 23.44 6.94 -7.32
CA ILE A 119 22.79 6.01 -6.38
C ILE A 119 21.37 6.46 -6.03
N ARG A 120 21.15 7.74 -5.73
CA ARG A 120 19.82 8.31 -5.43
C ARG A 120 18.80 8.17 -6.57
N THR A 121 19.29 7.98 -7.79
CA THR A 121 18.47 7.92 -9.00
C THR A 121 18.42 6.51 -9.58
N ALA A 122 18.91 5.52 -8.82
CA ALA A 122 19.02 4.13 -9.23
C ALA A 122 19.75 3.93 -10.58
N ASN A 123 20.70 4.81 -10.90
CA ASN A 123 21.52 4.76 -12.11
C ASN A 123 22.75 3.88 -11.89
N TRP A 124 22.52 2.60 -11.58
CA TRP A 124 23.53 1.65 -11.11
C TRP A 124 24.72 1.48 -12.08
N LYS A 125 24.45 1.49 -13.39
CA LYS A 125 25.49 1.38 -14.43
C LYS A 125 26.45 2.57 -14.42
N SER A 126 25.91 3.78 -14.37
CA SER A 126 26.70 5.01 -14.30
C SER A 126 27.43 5.10 -12.97
N GLY A 127 26.78 4.74 -11.85
CA GLY A 127 27.41 4.59 -10.54
C GLY A 127 28.61 3.64 -10.56
N GLN A 128 28.48 2.48 -11.20
CA GLN A 128 29.58 1.53 -11.38
C GLN A 128 30.77 2.14 -12.15
N GLN A 129 30.50 2.88 -13.22
CA GLN A 129 31.55 3.53 -14.02
C GLN A 129 32.28 4.61 -13.22
N VAL A 130 31.54 5.41 -12.44
CA VAL A 130 32.11 6.42 -11.53
C VAL A 130 32.97 5.75 -10.47
N ALA A 131 32.45 4.73 -9.78
CA ALA A 131 33.19 3.98 -8.76
C ALA A 131 34.46 3.33 -9.32
N THR A 132 34.40 2.76 -10.53
CA THR A 132 35.57 2.21 -11.23
C THR A 132 36.62 3.29 -11.52
N ARG A 133 36.19 4.49 -11.95
CA ARG A 133 37.10 5.62 -12.19
C ARG A 133 37.73 6.11 -10.89
N MET A 134 36.95 6.19 -9.81
CA MET A 134 37.44 6.57 -8.48
C MET A 134 38.46 5.56 -7.96
N PHE A 135 38.20 4.25 -8.09
CA PHE A 135 39.17 3.23 -7.70
C PHE A 135 40.49 3.35 -8.47
N LYS A 136 40.43 3.60 -9.79
CA LYS A 136 41.64 3.83 -10.60
C LYS A 136 42.42 5.07 -10.17
N GLN A 137 41.72 6.15 -9.80
CA GLN A 137 42.32 7.43 -9.47
C GLN A 137 42.89 7.48 -8.04
N PHE A 138 42.14 6.99 -7.07
CA PHE A 138 42.43 7.13 -5.63
C PHE A 138 42.94 5.84 -4.98
N GLN A 139 42.78 4.69 -5.65
CA GLN A 139 43.26 3.37 -5.19
C GLN A 139 42.69 2.90 -3.84
N ASP A 140 41.61 3.51 -3.35
CA ASP A 140 40.89 3.04 -2.17
C ASP A 140 39.92 1.90 -2.53
N VAL A 141 40.12 0.75 -1.88
CA VAL A 141 39.36 -0.49 -2.06
C VAL A 141 37.86 -0.30 -1.82
N ARG A 142 37.42 0.68 -1.02
CA ARG A 142 35.98 0.99 -0.86
C ARG A 142 35.29 1.23 -2.21
N TYR A 143 35.98 1.87 -3.16
CA TYR A 143 35.43 2.20 -4.48
C TYR A 143 35.35 0.97 -5.39
N LEU A 144 36.22 -0.02 -5.19
CA LEU A 144 36.08 -1.32 -5.82
C LEU A 144 34.78 -2.01 -5.34
N TYR A 145 34.52 -2.00 -4.03
CA TYR A 145 33.29 -2.58 -3.48
C TYR A 145 32.03 -1.80 -3.86
N TRP A 146 32.10 -0.48 -3.99
CA TRP A 146 31.01 0.31 -4.59
C TRP A 146 30.70 -0.17 -6.01
N SER A 147 31.73 -0.38 -6.82
CA SER A 147 31.57 -0.91 -8.19
C SER A 147 31.01 -2.34 -8.21
N ILE A 148 31.44 -3.22 -7.30
CA ILE A 148 30.92 -4.59 -7.15
C ILE A 148 29.44 -4.55 -6.78
N MET A 149 29.07 -3.77 -5.76
CA MET A 149 27.68 -3.67 -5.33
C MET A 149 26.79 -3.07 -6.42
N CYS A 150 27.26 -2.07 -7.18
CA CYS A 150 26.52 -1.58 -8.35
C CYS A 150 26.35 -2.64 -9.45
N ALA A 151 27.29 -3.58 -9.61
CA ALA A 151 27.11 -4.70 -10.55
C ALA A 151 26.01 -5.67 -10.07
N VAL A 152 25.98 -5.95 -8.76
CA VAL A 152 24.92 -6.76 -8.11
C VAL A 152 23.55 -6.09 -8.25
N LEU A 153 23.46 -4.77 -7.98
CA LEU A 153 22.21 -4.03 -8.16
C LEU A 153 21.73 -4.00 -9.61
N GLN A 154 22.64 -3.87 -10.58
CA GLN A 154 22.28 -4.04 -12.00
C GLN A 154 21.74 -5.44 -12.28
N ALA A 155 22.34 -6.49 -11.69
CA ALA A 155 21.88 -7.86 -11.90
C ALA A 155 20.46 -8.08 -11.32
N ASN A 156 20.17 -7.45 -10.19
CA ASN A 156 18.90 -7.59 -9.48
C ASN A 156 17.78 -6.68 -10.01
N ASP A 157 18.10 -5.71 -10.85
CA ASP A 157 17.10 -4.82 -11.45
C ASP A 157 16.07 -5.63 -12.28
N VAL A 158 14.79 -5.31 -12.11
CA VAL A 158 13.66 -5.97 -12.77
C VAL A 158 13.74 -5.83 -14.28
N THR A 159 14.32 -4.72 -14.77
CA THR A 159 14.48 -4.43 -16.20
C THR A 159 15.66 -5.17 -16.83
N THR A 160 16.57 -5.76 -16.04
CA THR A 160 17.73 -6.48 -16.54
C THR A 160 17.33 -7.86 -17.10
N PRO A 161 17.61 -8.15 -18.39
CA PRO A 161 17.34 -9.45 -19.00
C PRO A 161 18.07 -10.59 -18.29
N PRO A 162 17.45 -11.79 -18.16
CA PRO A 162 18.05 -12.92 -17.44
C PRO A 162 19.47 -13.27 -17.88
N ALA A 163 19.77 -13.25 -19.19
CA ALA A 163 21.10 -13.54 -19.71
C ALA A 163 22.18 -12.53 -19.25
N MET A 164 21.81 -11.26 -19.03
CA MET A 164 22.74 -10.25 -18.53
C MET A 164 23.01 -10.39 -17.03
N ARG A 165 22.06 -10.92 -16.25
CA ARG A 165 22.21 -11.09 -14.79
C ARG A 165 23.43 -11.93 -14.44
N THR A 166 23.57 -13.09 -15.05
CA THR A 166 24.72 -13.98 -14.83
C THR A 166 26.04 -13.32 -15.23
N ILE A 167 26.06 -12.53 -16.32
CA ILE A 167 27.26 -11.81 -16.77
C ILE A 167 27.68 -10.75 -15.74
N LEU A 168 26.71 -10.03 -15.17
CA LEU A 168 26.94 -9.01 -14.15
C LEU A 168 27.45 -9.62 -12.84
N TYR A 169 26.89 -10.76 -12.41
CA TYR A 169 27.42 -11.50 -11.26
C TYR A 169 28.85 -12.02 -11.51
N LYS A 170 29.15 -12.54 -12.71
CA LYS A 170 30.53 -12.92 -13.09
C LYS A 170 31.49 -11.73 -13.10
N LEU A 171 31.02 -10.55 -13.50
CA LEU A 171 31.81 -9.31 -13.38
C LEU A 171 32.05 -8.96 -11.91
N ALA A 172 31.02 -9.01 -11.06
CA ALA A 172 31.13 -8.75 -9.63
C ALA A 172 32.14 -9.69 -8.94
N HIS A 173 32.05 -11.00 -9.24
CA HIS A 173 32.99 -12.02 -8.77
C HIS A 173 34.43 -11.75 -9.20
N ARG A 174 34.67 -11.50 -10.50
CA ARG A 174 36.01 -11.17 -11.00
C ARG A 174 36.59 -9.90 -10.34
N LEU A 175 35.76 -8.88 -10.09
CA LEU A 175 36.19 -7.67 -9.39
C LEU A 175 36.56 -7.98 -7.93
N LEU A 176 35.78 -8.81 -7.23
CA LEU A 176 36.12 -9.31 -5.89
C LEU A 176 37.46 -10.07 -5.87
N SER A 177 37.69 -10.98 -6.83
CA SER A 177 38.93 -11.73 -6.93
C SER A 177 40.15 -10.85 -7.21
N SER A 178 39.95 -9.66 -7.78
CA SER A 178 41.01 -8.66 -8.00
C SER A 178 41.30 -7.78 -6.78
N SER A 179 40.50 -7.88 -5.71
CA SER A 179 40.68 -7.09 -4.50
C SER A 179 42.02 -7.41 -3.83
N PRO A 180 42.83 -6.39 -3.46
CA PRO A 180 44.08 -6.61 -2.73
C PRO A 180 43.85 -7.00 -1.26
N VAL A 181 42.62 -6.84 -0.75
CA VAL A 181 42.24 -7.12 0.63
C VAL A 181 41.21 -8.25 0.68
N PRO A 182 41.32 -9.21 1.62
CA PRO A 182 40.34 -10.28 1.77
C PRO A 182 38.93 -9.75 2.09
N SER A 183 37.92 -10.43 1.53
CA SER A 183 36.51 -10.11 1.75
C SER A 183 36.03 -10.26 3.21
N TYR A 184 36.70 -11.07 4.03
CA TYR A 184 36.35 -11.28 5.44
C TYR A 184 36.86 -10.19 6.39
N GLN A 185 37.38 -9.06 5.88
CA GLN A 185 37.78 -7.92 6.72
C GLN A 185 36.60 -7.35 7.52
N THR A 186 35.40 -7.36 6.92
CA THR A 186 34.15 -6.97 7.57
C THR A 186 33.06 -7.99 7.24
N ALA A 187 32.08 -8.15 8.12
CA ALA A 187 30.96 -9.06 7.90
C ALA A 187 30.15 -8.68 6.63
N ASP A 188 29.97 -7.38 6.35
CA ASP A 188 29.25 -6.91 5.17
C ASP A 188 29.95 -7.26 3.84
N ARG A 189 31.29 -7.13 3.78
CA ARG A 189 32.07 -7.55 2.61
C ARG A 189 32.06 -9.07 2.44
N PHE A 190 32.09 -9.81 3.55
CA PHE A 190 31.98 -11.26 3.57
C PHE A 190 30.61 -11.71 3.06
N HIS A 191 29.54 -11.10 3.56
CA HIS A 191 28.16 -11.31 3.12
C HIS A 191 28.05 -11.09 1.60
N LEU A 192 28.49 -9.93 1.09
CA LEU A 192 28.44 -9.62 -0.34
C LEU A 192 29.17 -10.69 -1.19
N HIS A 193 30.33 -11.15 -0.72
CA HIS A 193 31.07 -12.21 -1.40
C HIS A 193 30.28 -13.52 -1.43
N LEU A 194 29.76 -13.97 -0.27
CA LEU A 194 28.94 -15.18 -0.20
C LEU A 194 27.68 -15.09 -1.05
N SER A 195 26.99 -13.94 -1.07
CA SER A 195 25.81 -13.73 -1.92
C SER A 195 26.15 -13.87 -3.41
N ILE A 196 27.29 -13.34 -3.86
CA ILE A 196 27.73 -13.49 -5.26
C ILE A 196 28.06 -14.95 -5.59
N LEU A 197 28.70 -15.68 -4.68
CA LEU A 197 29.01 -17.10 -4.87
C LEU A 197 27.74 -17.97 -4.90
N LEU A 198 26.74 -17.64 -4.08
CA LEU A 198 25.42 -18.29 -4.05
C LEU A 198 24.68 -18.11 -5.39
N GLU A 199 24.70 -16.91 -5.96
CA GLU A 199 24.06 -16.61 -7.25
C GLU A 199 24.78 -17.25 -8.44
N LEU A 200 26.08 -17.51 -8.32
CA LEU A 200 26.89 -18.16 -9.36
C LEU A 200 27.04 -19.68 -9.18
N ASP A 201 26.43 -20.26 -8.14
CA ASP A 201 26.56 -21.68 -7.77
C ASP A 201 28.03 -22.13 -7.56
N LEU A 202 28.89 -21.23 -7.08
CA LEU A 202 30.31 -21.50 -6.81
C LEU A 202 30.52 -22.03 -5.38
N PHE A 203 29.92 -23.19 -5.10
CA PHE A 203 29.85 -23.72 -3.73
C PHE A 203 31.21 -24.12 -3.14
N ASP A 204 32.15 -24.61 -3.95
CA ASP A 204 33.48 -25.01 -3.47
C ASP A 204 34.29 -23.82 -2.93
N GLU A 205 34.19 -22.67 -3.62
CA GLU A 205 34.83 -21.43 -3.19
C GLU A 205 34.16 -20.88 -1.92
N ALA A 206 32.82 -20.93 -1.87
CA ALA A 206 32.08 -20.55 -0.67
C ALA A 206 32.46 -21.41 0.53
N GLN A 207 32.58 -22.73 0.35
CA GLN A 207 33.01 -23.67 1.39
C GLN A 207 34.42 -23.35 1.90
N THR A 208 35.33 -22.98 1.01
CA THR A 208 36.69 -22.58 1.40
C THR A 208 36.66 -21.38 2.36
N LEU A 209 35.81 -20.38 2.07
CA LEU A 209 35.63 -19.21 2.92
C LEU A 209 34.94 -19.55 4.24
N LEU A 210 33.84 -20.31 4.18
CA LEU A 210 33.03 -20.68 5.34
C LEU A 210 33.77 -21.58 6.33
N ASN A 211 34.65 -22.46 5.84
CA ASN A 211 35.40 -23.38 6.69
C ASN A 211 36.63 -22.77 7.36
N SER A 212 37.05 -21.58 6.93
CA SER A 212 38.09 -20.80 7.62
C SER A 212 37.66 -20.43 9.04
N ASP A 213 38.60 -20.29 9.96
CA ASP A 213 38.30 -19.91 11.35
C ASP A 213 37.61 -18.54 11.43
N VAL A 214 38.01 -17.61 10.55
CA VAL A 214 37.39 -16.28 10.44
C VAL A 214 35.96 -16.39 9.92
N GLY A 215 35.72 -17.17 8.86
CA GLY A 215 34.38 -17.38 8.30
C GLY A 215 33.42 -18.01 9.31
N LYS A 216 33.87 -19.03 10.04
CA LYS A 216 33.11 -19.66 11.13
C LYS A 216 32.72 -18.65 12.22
N ASN A 217 33.67 -17.81 12.63
CA ASN A 217 33.43 -16.79 13.65
C ASN A 217 32.46 -15.69 13.18
N ILE A 218 32.57 -15.25 11.91
CA ILE A 218 31.64 -14.27 11.33
C ILE A 218 30.22 -14.84 11.32
N CYS A 219 30.00 -16.04 10.77
CA CYS A 219 28.67 -16.65 10.74
C CYS A 219 28.12 -16.94 12.15
N ALA A 220 28.97 -17.20 13.14
CA ALA A 220 28.52 -17.39 14.53
C ALA A 220 28.06 -16.09 15.22
N THR A 221 28.49 -14.92 14.73
CA THR A 221 28.23 -13.62 15.38
C THR A 221 27.41 -12.65 14.52
N ASN A 222 27.14 -13.00 13.26
CA ASN A 222 26.40 -12.18 12.32
C ASN A 222 25.31 -13.01 11.62
N LEU A 223 24.04 -12.68 11.90
CA LEU A 223 22.87 -13.43 11.44
C LEU A 223 22.73 -13.43 9.91
N SER A 224 22.93 -12.30 9.23
CA SER A 224 22.78 -12.23 7.77
C SER A 224 23.84 -13.08 7.05
N CYS A 225 25.06 -13.17 7.59
CA CYS A 225 26.06 -14.11 7.08
C CYS A 225 25.68 -15.58 7.33
N ASP A 226 25.07 -15.90 8.48
CA ASP A 226 24.59 -17.27 8.76
C ASP A 226 23.41 -17.66 7.85
N GLU A 227 22.51 -16.74 7.54
CA GLU A 227 21.39 -16.94 6.61
C GLU A 227 21.90 -17.28 5.20
N VAL A 228 22.84 -16.49 4.66
CA VAL A 228 23.45 -16.78 3.35
C VAL A 228 24.23 -18.09 3.39
N ARG A 229 24.93 -18.40 4.49
CA ARG A 229 25.60 -19.69 4.68
C ARG A 229 24.60 -20.85 4.60
N ARG A 230 23.47 -20.78 5.32
CA ARG A 230 22.43 -21.82 5.26
C ARG A 230 21.90 -21.98 3.83
N ALA A 231 21.61 -20.87 3.15
CA ALA A 231 21.16 -20.90 1.76
C ALA A 231 22.17 -21.61 0.84
N ILE A 232 23.47 -21.34 1.00
CA ILE A 232 24.54 -22.03 0.26
C ILE A 232 24.56 -23.53 0.56
N ILE A 233 24.51 -23.93 1.82
CA ILE A 233 24.55 -25.35 2.23
C ILE A 233 23.34 -26.11 1.68
N LEU A 234 22.14 -25.52 1.77
CA LEU A 234 20.91 -26.10 1.24
C LEU A 234 20.95 -26.23 -0.29
N LYS A 235 21.38 -25.17 -1.00
CA LYS A 235 21.48 -25.18 -2.47
C LYS A 235 22.56 -26.15 -2.98
N ALA A 236 23.62 -26.35 -2.20
CA ALA A 236 24.67 -27.34 -2.47
C ALA A 236 24.25 -28.80 -2.15
N GLY A 237 23.03 -29.03 -1.64
CA GLY A 237 22.53 -30.37 -1.30
C GLY A 237 23.14 -30.98 -0.04
N LYS A 238 23.83 -30.19 0.79
CA LYS A 238 24.56 -30.63 2.00
C LYS A 238 23.69 -30.57 3.27
N VAL A 239 22.43 -30.98 3.15
CA VAL A 239 21.43 -30.86 4.23
C VAL A 239 21.83 -31.68 5.47
N ASP A 240 22.40 -32.88 5.26
CA ASP A 240 22.85 -33.74 6.37
C ASP A 240 23.97 -33.08 7.20
N GLU A 241 24.93 -32.40 6.56
CA GLU A 241 26.00 -31.66 7.25
C GLU A 241 25.42 -30.52 8.12
N GLU A 242 24.38 -29.83 7.62
CA GLU A 242 23.71 -28.77 8.38
C GLU A 242 22.95 -29.33 9.58
N GLY A 243 22.26 -30.45 9.41
CA GLY A 243 21.55 -31.13 10.49
C GLY A 243 22.49 -31.57 11.62
N GLU A 244 23.67 -32.12 11.29
CA GLU A 244 24.69 -32.48 12.28
C GLU A 244 25.22 -31.27 13.05
N ARG A 245 25.50 -30.17 12.33
CA ARG A 245 25.93 -28.90 12.96
C ARG A 245 24.85 -28.38 13.90
N ALA A 246 23.60 -28.33 13.46
CA ALA A 246 22.47 -27.89 14.27
C ALA A 246 22.27 -28.78 15.51
N GLY A 247 22.40 -30.11 15.35
CA GLY A 247 22.40 -31.08 16.44
C GLY A 247 23.39 -30.74 17.55
N LYS A 248 24.64 -30.43 17.19
CA LYS A 248 25.68 -30.02 18.15
C LYS A 248 25.35 -28.69 18.83
N LEU A 249 24.82 -27.71 18.09
CA LEU A 249 24.42 -26.43 18.68
C LEU A 249 23.32 -26.60 19.72
N ILE A 250 22.30 -27.40 19.42
CA ILE A 250 21.18 -27.65 20.32
C ILE A 250 21.61 -28.44 21.57
N THR A 251 22.42 -29.48 21.39
CA THR A 251 22.80 -30.40 22.48
C THR A 251 23.97 -29.87 23.32
N GLU A 252 25.05 -29.40 22.69
CA GLU A 252 26.29 -28.98 23.36
C GLU A 252 26.25 -27.52 23.80
N LYS A 253 25.67 -26.63 22.98
CA LYS A 253 25.61 -25.18 23.28
C LYS A 253 24.28 -24.70 23.82
N ASN A 254 23.31 -25.60 23.98
CA ASN A 254 21.97 -25.29 24.44
C ASN A 254 21.26 -24.22 23.59
N ASP A 255 21.51 -24.23 22.28
CA ASP A 255 20.82 -23.35 21.33
C ASP A 255 19.35 -23.78 21.21
N ARG A 256 18.44 -22.80 21.26
CA ARG A 256 16.99 -23.00 21.14
C ARG A 256 16.38 -22.22 19.99
N ASN A 257 17.21 -21.77 19.05
CA ASN A 257 16.74 -21.18 17.82
C ASN A 257 15.97 -22.21 16.99
N TRP A 258 14.73 -21.88 16.62
CA TRP A 258 13.85 -22.74 15.82
C TRP A 258 14.48 -23.16 14.48
N LEU A 259 15.33 -22.33 13.88
CA LEU A 259 16.03 -22.67 12.63
C LEU A 259 16.97 -23.86 12.78
N GLU A 260 17.53 -24.10 13.97
CA GLU A 260 18.36 -25.29 14.22
C GLU A 260 17.52 -26.56 14.36
N PHE A 261 16.33 -26.46 14.96
CA PHE A 261 15.39 -27.58 14.97
C PHE A 261 14.94 -27.90 13.55
N LEU A 262 14.60 -26.89 12.74
CA LEU A 262 14.26 -27.09 11.34
C LEU A 262 15.40 -27.75 10.55
N ALA A 263 16.66 -27.37 10.79
CA ALA A 263 17.82 -28.00 10.13
C ALA A 263 17.97 -29.49 10.46
N ILE A 264 17.82 -29.89 11.74
CA ILE A 264 17.81 -31.32 12.12
C ILE A 264 16.63 -32.04 11.46
N LEU A 265 15.46 -31.41 11.46
CA LEU A 265 14.26 -31.98 10.85
C LEU A 265 14.43 -32.13 9.34
N ASP A 266 14.98 -31.15 8.62
CA ASP A 266 15.22 -31.18 7.18
C ASP A 266 16.22 -32.28 6.79
N ALA A 267 17.28 -32.49 7.60
CA ALA A 267 18.22 -33.60 7.44
C ALA A 267 17.60 -34.98 7.72
N THR A 268 16.60 -35.02 8.60
CA THR A 268 15.85 -36.24 8.93
C THR A 268 14.84 -36.57 7.82
N LEU A 269 13.92 -35.64 7.55
CA LEU A 269 12.87 -35.70 6.55
C LEU A 269 12.57 -34.29 6.02
N PRO A 270 12.57 -34.07 4.70
CA PRO A 270 12.19 -32.78 4.11
C PRO A 270 10.76 -32.36 4.51
N ALA A 271 10.50 -31.05 4.54
CA ALA A 271 9.18 -30.50 4.87
C ALA A 271 8.07 -30.87 3.86
N THR A 272 8.45 -31.18 2.61
CA THR A 272 7.53 -31.54 1.52
C THR A 272 7.89 -32.89 0.91
N ALA A 273 6.89 -33.61 0.38
CA ALA A 273 7.11 -34.85 -0.36
C ALA A 273 7.74 -34.55 -1.74
N SER A 274 8.90 -35.13 -2.02
CA SER A 274 9.51 -35.13 -3.35
C SER A 274 9.06 -36.35 -4.16
N SER A 275 9.10 -36.26 -5.50
CA SER A 275 8.87 -37.41 -6.39
C SER A 275 9.97 -38.47 -6.31
N GLU A 276 11.15 -38.11 -5.81
CA GLU A 276 12.26 -39.04 -5.59
C GLU A 276 12.04 -39.85 -4.31
N PRO A 277 12.22 -41.19 -4.36
CA PRO A 277 12.09 -42.03 -3.19
C PRO A 277 13.17 -41.67 -2.17
N ILE A 278 12.73 -41.15 -1.03
CA ILE A 278 13.59 -41.00 0.14
C ILE A 278 13.92 -42.41 0.61
N GLY A 279 15.19 -42.81 0.52
CA GLY A 279 15.65 -44.12 1.00
C GLY A 279 15.29 -44.37 2.47
N ASP A 280 15.66 -45.52 3.01
CA ASP A 280 15.36 -45.83 4.42
C ASP A 280 16.01 -44.78 5.36
N ARG A 281 15.15 -44.05 6.09
CA ARG A 281 15.52 -43.01 7.07
C ARG A 281 15.09 -43.40 8.49
N SER A 282 14.70 -44.66 8.73
CA SER A 282 14.17 -45.14 10.01
C SER A 282 15.11 -44.88 11.20
N GLU A 283 16.42 -45.12 11.01
CA GLU A 283 17.44 -44.84 12.02
C GLU A 283 17.55 -43.34 12.34
N LYS A 284 17.59 -42.48 11.32
CA LYS A 284 17.65 -41.02 11.51
C LYS A 284 16.40 -40.50 12.23
N ILE A 285 15.22 -40.99 11.89
CA ILE A 285 13.96 -40.62 12.56
C ILE A 285 14.00 -41.02 14.03
N SER A 286 14.46 -42.24 14.33
CA SER A 286 14.57 -42.74 15.70
C SER A 286 15.55 -41.89 16.51
N HIS A 287 16.73 -41.61 15.95
CA HIS A 287 17.74 -40.77 16.57
C HIS A 287 17.23 -39.34 16.85
N THR A 288 16.56 -38.72 15.87
CA THR A 288 15.98 -37.38 16.06
C THR A 288 14.90 -37.39 17.14
N LYS A 289 14.05 -38.42 17.21
CA LYS A 289 13.06 -38.57 18.30
C LYS A 289 13.72 -38.66 19.67
N GLU A 290 14.83 -39.39 19.79
CA GLU A 290 15.60 -39.50 21.04
C GLU A 290 16.15 -38.13 21.46
N ILE A 291 16.83 -37.42 20.56
CA ILE A 291 17.36 -36.07 20.81
C ILE A 291 16.26 -35.13 21.29
N LEU A 292 15.14 -35.08 20.59
CA LEU A 292 14.01 -34.21 20.95
C LEU A 292 13.43 -34.56 22.32
N SER A 293 13.30 -35.85 22.63
CA SER A 293 12.81 -36.32 23.94
C SER A 293 13.76 -35.95 25.09
N GLU A 294 15.07 -36.04 24.88
CA GLU A 294 16.07 -35.65 25.89
C GLU A 294 16.02 -34.14 26.17
N ILE A 295 15.93 -33.33 25.12
CA ILE A 295 15.83 -31.87 25.24
C ILE A 295 14.53 -31.50 25.95
N GLU A 296 13.41 -32.11 25.57
CA GLU A 296 12.11 -31.84 26.20
C GLU A 296 12.09 -32.21 27.68
N LYS A 297 12.72 -33.32 28.07
CA LYS A 297 12.89 -33.70 29.49
C LYS A 297 13.77 -32.70 30.25
N LYS A 298 14.83 -32.20 29.61
CA LYS A 298 15.77 -31.24 30.19
C LYS A 298 15.12 -29.87 30.42
N ASP A 299 14.40 -29.36 29.43
CA ASP A 299 13.87 -27.99 29.44
C ASP A 299 12.46 -27.91 30.06
N GLY A 300 11.69 -28.99 30.00
CA GLY A 300 10.34 -29.08 30.52
C GLY A 300 9.42 -27.99 29.94
N ALA A 301 8.61 -27.36 30.78
CA ALA A 301 7.67 -26.31 30.35
C ALA A 301 8.33 -24.92 30.12
N LYS A 302 9.65 -24.80 30.25
CA LYS A 302 10.36 -23.52 30.07
C LYS A 302 10.64 -23.20 28.60
N ASP A 303 10.74 -24.22 27.75
CA ASP A 303 10.99 -24.09 26.33
C ASP A 303 10.02 -24.97 25.54
N ARG A 304 9.45 -24.44 24.45
CA ARG A 304 8.45 -25.13 23.63
C ARG A 304 9.02 -25.80 22.38
N SER A 305 10.29 -25.56 22.06
CA SER A 305 10.88 -25.85 20.75
C SER A 305 10.97 -27.35 20.49
N ALA A 306 11.45 -28.14 21.46
CA ALA A 306 11.55 -29.59 21.29
C ALA A 306 10.16 -30.26 21.15
N ALA A 307 9.19 -29.84 21.98
CA ALA A 307 7.83 -30.35 21.90
C ALA A 307 7.16 -30.02 20.55
N LEU A 308 7.38 -28.80 20.04
CA LEU A 308 6.88 -28.39 18.73
C LEU A 308 7.58 -29.13 17.58
N ALA A 309 8.90 -29.33 17.68
CA ALA A 309 9.68 -30.10 16.71
C ALA A 309 9.25 -31.56 16.64
N SER A 310 8.84 -32.16 17.76
CA SER A 310 8.27 -33.52 17.78
C SER A 310 6.96 -33.60 16.98
N ILE A 311 6.08 -32.60 17.10
CA ILE A 311 4.84 -32.53 16.30
C ILE A 311 5.18 -32.33 14.82
N GLU A 312 6.12 -31.43 14.50
CA GLU A 312 6.58 -31.19 13.13
C GLU A 312 7.19 -32.44 12.49
N LEU A 313 8.03 -33.18 13.22
CA LEU A 313 8.61 -34.43 12.74
C LEU A 313 7.52 -35.46 12.41
N GLU A 314 6.51 -35.59 13.27
CA GLU A 314 5.40 -36.51 13.04
C GLU A 314 4.56 -36.08 11.83
N LYS A 315 4.30 -34.78 11.66
CA LYS A 315 3.66 -34.24 10.44
C LYS A 315 4.43 -34.63 9.18
N ARG A 316 5.76 -34.50 9.19
CA ARG A 316 6.63 -34.91 8.07
C ARG A 316 6.60 -36.43 7.85
N CYS A 317 6.64 -37.23 8.91
CA CYS A 317 6.51 -38.70 8.80
C CYS A 317 5.22 -39.11 8.10
N ARG A 318 4.11 -38.40 8.36
CA ARG A 318 2.81 -38.63 7.69
C ARG A 318 2.82 -38.19 6.23
N ILE A 319 3.39 -37.02 5.91
CA ILE A 319 3.53 -36.53 4.52
C ILE A 319 4.30 -37.54 3.65
N HIS A 320 5.33 -38.18 4.22
CA HIS A 320 6.15 -39.19 3.55
C HIS A 320 5.61 -40.63 3.65
N GLY A 321 4.42 -40.84 4.22
CA GLY A 321 3.77 -42.15 4.31
C GLY A 321 4.41 -43.14 5.30
N ILE A 322 5.37 -42.69 6.12
CA ILE A 322 6.09 -43.50 7.12
C ILE A 322 5.19 -43.79 8.33
N SER A 323 4.43 -42.79 8.77
CA SER A 323 3.44 -42.93 9.83
C SER A 323 2.04 -43.00 9.21
N GLN A 324 1.27 -44.02 9.59
CA GLN A 324 -0.10 -44.24 9.14
C GLN A 324 -1.07 -43.89 10.27
N GLY A 325 -2.12 -43.13 9.96
CA GLY A 325 -3.13 -42.70 10.93
C GLY A 325 -2.80 -41.38 11.65
N SER A 326 -3.69 -40.97 12.55
CA SER A 326 -3.64 -39.67 13.25
C SER A 326 -3.37 -39.76 14.75
N GLU A 327 -3.28 -40.97 15.30
CA GLU A 327 -3.18 -41.20 16.74
C GLU A 327 -1.93 -40.55 17.37
N THR A 328 -0.76 -40.76 16.77
CA THR A 328 0.51 -40.25 17.28
C THR A 328 0.55 -38.72 17.30
N ILE A 329 0.21 -38.06 16.19
CA ILE A 329 0.23 -36.59 16.13
C ILE A 329 -0.79 -35.99 17.10
N ILE A 330 -1.96 -36.62 17.24
CA ILE A 330 -2.97 -36.17 18.19
C ILE A 330 -2.49 -36.34 19.64
N SER A 331 -1.77 -37.41 19.97
CA SER A 331 -1.13 -37.55 21.29
C SER A 331 -0.16 -36.42 21.57
N LEU A 332 0.75 -36.14 20.63
CA LEU A 332 1.75 -35.08 20.77
C LEU A 332 1.09 -33.70 20.91
N MET A 333 0.01 -33.43 20.16
CA MET A 333 -0.75 -32.19 20.28
C MET A 333 -1.46 -32.06 21.63
N LYS A 334 -1.99 -33.15 22.19
CA LYS A 334 -2.58 -33.17 23.54
C LYS A 334 -1.52 -32.88 24.60
N GLU A 335 -0.39 -33.57 24.55
CA GLU A 335 0.74 -33.36 25.45
C GLU A 335 1.27 -31.92 25.39
N TYR A 336 1.36 -31.36 24.18
CA TYR A 336 1.72 -29.96 23.98
C TYR A 336 0.71 -29.00 24.60
N PHE A 337 -0.59 -29.22 24.35
CA PHE A 337 -1.64 -28.41 24.97
C PHE A 337 -1.65 -28.53 26.50
N GLU A 338 -1.34 -29.70 27.04
CA GLU A 338 -1.20 -29.88 28.49
C GLU A 338 -0.09 -29.02 29.09
N LYS A 339 1.03 -28.87 28.37
CA LYS A 339 2.21 -28.10 28.80
C LYS A 339 2.09 -26.59 28.54
N VAL A 340 1.64 -26.22 27.35
CA VAL A 340 1.69 -24.84 26.82
C VAL A 340 0.30 -24.20 26.70
N GLY A 341 -0.78 -24.95 26.94
CA GLY A 341 -2.16 -24.48 26.77
C GLY A 341 -2.52 -23.26 27.61
N ASP A 342 -1.82 -22.98 28.71
CA ASP A 342 -2.03 -21.78 29.52
C ASP A 342 -1.30 -20.52 28.99
N LYS A 343 -0.58 -20.62 27.87
CA LYS A 343 0.15 -19.53 27.21
C LYS A 343 -0.61 -19.03 25.98
N ALA A 344 -0.53 -17.74 25.71
CA ALA A 344 -1.27 -17.10 24.60
C ALA A 344 -0.85 -17.62 23.21
N CYS A 345 0.37 -18.13 23.07
CA CYS A 345 0.89 -18.64 21.80
C CYS A 345 0.38 -20.03 21.41
N CYS A 346 -0.21 -20.80 22.33
CA CYS A 346 -0.56 -22.21 22.10
C CYS A 346 -1.44 -22.42 20.86
N TYR A 347 -2.42 -21.53 20.62
CA TYR A 347 -3.27 -21.61 19.43
C TYR A 347 -2.46 -21.44 18.14
N GLU A 348 -1.63 -20.39 18.05
CA GLU A 348 -0.83 -20.13 16.84
C GLU A 348 0.22 -21.22 16.60
N ASP A 349 0.79 -21.77 17.67
CA ASP A 349 1.75 -22.88 17.59
C ASP A 349 1.08 -24.17 17.06
N LEU A 350 -0.15 -24.47 17.48
CA LEU A 350 -0.86 -25.69 17.07
C LEU A 350 -1.58 -25.55 15.72
N LYS A 351 -1.94 -24.34 15.29
CA LYS A 351 -2.72 -24.07 14.07
C LYS A 351 -2.17 -24.77 12.81
N PRO A 352 -0.85 -24.78 12.51
CA PRO A 352 -0.29 -25.45 11.33
C PRO A 352 -0.46 -26.97 11.30
N TYR A 353 -0.87 -27.58 12.42
CA TYR A 353 -1.07 -29.02 12.60
C TYR A 353 -2.56 -29.42 12.62
N LEU A 354 -3.46 -28.44 12.51
CA LEU A 354 -4.90 -28.65 12.47
C LEU A 354 -5.44 -28.90 11.05
N GLU A 355 -4.59 -28.89 10.03
CA GLU A 355 -4.93 -29.17 8.62
C GLU A 355 -5.10 -30.66 8.34
N MET A 356 -6.05 -31.27 9.06
CA MET A 356 -6.43 -32.68 8.90
C MET A 356 -7.94 -32.82 8.68
N ALA A 357 -8.36 -34.02 8.25
CA ALA A 357 -9.75 -34.34 8.05
C ALA A 357 -10.52 -34.36 9.41
N PRO A 358 -11.82 -34.02 9.45
CA PRO A 358 -12.57 -33.92 10.71
C PRO A 358 -12.53 -35.20 11.57
N GLN A 359 -12.54 -36.38 10.94
CA GLN A 359 -12.46 -37.67 11.64
C GLN A 359 -11.12 -37.85 12.39
N ASP A 360 -10.03 -37.33 11.85
CA ASP A 360 -8.69 -37.40 12.47
C ASP A 360 -8.59 -36.46 13.68
N LEU A 361 -9.40 -35.40 13.70
CA LEU A 361 -9.42 -34.41 14.77
C LEU A 361 -10.45 -34.75 15.87
N ALA A 362 -11.30 -35.75 15.68
CA ALA A 362 -12.40 -36.07 16.59
C ALA A 362 -11.90 -36.30 18.04
N SER A 363 -10.85 -37.12 18.21
CA SER A 363 -10.25 -37.39 19.52
C SER A 363 -9.63 -36.14 20.18
N PHE A 364 -9.14 -35.19 19.38
CA PHE A 364 -8.62 -33.93 19.87
C PHE A 364 -9.74 -32.95 20.24
N LYS A 365 -10.81 -32.88 19.43
CA LYS A 365 -12.02 -32.12 19.73
C LYS A 365 -12.60 -32.54 21.08
N THR A 366 -12.78 -33.84 21.31
CA THR A 366 -13.26 -34.36 22.61
C THR A 366 -12.34 -34.01 23.77
N PHE A 367 -11.02 -34.06 23.57
CA PHE A 367 -10.07 -33.62 24.60
C PHE A 367 -10.21 -32.13 24.93
N LEU A 368 -10.39 -31.27 23.92
CA LEU A 368 -10.59 -29.83 24.13
C LEU A 368 -11.93 -29.51 24.79
N GLU A 369 -12.98 -30.28 24.50
CA GLU A 369 -14.29 -30.16 25.15
C GLU A 369 -14.26 -30.56 26.64
N ALA A 370 -13.29 -31.39 27.04
CA ALA A 370 -13.07 -31.76 28.43
C ALA A 370 -12.31 -30.71 29.26
N VAL A 371 -11.83 -29.62 28.64
CA VAL A 371 -11.14 -28.54 29.36
C VAL A 371 -12.10 -27.88 30.38
N PRO A 372 -11.69 -27.71 31.65
CA PRO A 372 -12.56 -27.13 32.67
C PRO A 372 -13.03 -25.72 32.30
N THR A 373 -14.33 -25.50 32.38
CA THR A 373 -14.98 -24.21 32.12
C THR A 373 -14.89 -23.25 33.30
N SER A 374 -14.74 -23.77 34.52
CA SER A 374 -14.53 -22.96 35.72
C SER A 374 -13.07 -22.53 35.85
N PHE A 375 -12.83 -21.25 36.14
CA PHE A 375 -11.48 -20.70 36.33
C PHE A 375 -11.45 -19.71 37.50
N THR A 376 -10.29 -19.67 38.17
CA THR A 376 -9.97 -18.71 39.24
C THR A 376 -8.64 -18.01 39.01
N THR A 377 -7.89 -18.43 37.98
CA THR A 377 -6.56 -17.92 37.64
C THR A 377 -6.47 -17.59 36.16
N ILE A 378 -5.55 -16.68 35.81
CA ILE A 378 -5.28 -16.29 34.41
C ILE A 378 -4.85 -17.50 33.56
N SER A 379 -4.04 -18.41 34.11
CA SER A 379 -3.60 -19.62 33.39
C SER A 379 -4.77 -20.54 33.01
N GLN A 380 -5.74 -20.73 33.91
CA GLN A 380 -6.95 -21.52 33.63
C GLN A 380 -7.81 -20.86 32.54
N LEU A 381 -8.03 -19.53 32.65
CA LEU A 381 -8.76 -18.78 31.63
C LEU A 381 -8.09 -18.85 30.26
N ARG A 382 -6.76 -18.65 30.18
CA ARG A 382 -6.01 -18.75 28.92
C ARG A 382 -6.10 -20.13 28.29
N ARG A 383 -6.05 -21.19 29.10
CA ARG A 383 -6.26 -22.56 28.62
C ARG A 383 -7.64 -22.76 28.03
N LEU A 384 -8.67 -22.27 28.69
CA LEU A 384 -10.04 -22.30 28.17
C LEU A 384 -10.15 -21.51 26.84
N ILE A 385 -9.57 -20.31 26.76
CA ILE A 385 -9.54 -19.49 25.54
C ILE A 385 -8.86 -20.22 24.39
N ASN A 386 -7.68 -20.80 24.60
CA ASN A 386 -6.99 -21.58 23.57
C ASN A 386 -7.83 -22.78 23.12
N SER A 387 -8.53 -23.44 24.04
CA SER A 387 -9.46 -24.51 23.67
C SER A 387 -10.58 -24.00 22.75
N PHE A 388 -11.15 -22.82 23.00
CA PHE A 388 -12.18 -22.23 22.15
C PHE A 388 -11.65 -21.82 20.78
N LYS A 389 -10.48 -21.18 20.72
CA LYS A 389 -9.86 -20.80 19.44
C LYS A 389 -9.62 -22.02 18.55
N ILE A 390 -9.05 -23.09 19.11
CA ILE A 390 -8.81 -24.35 18.39
C ILE A 390 -10.14 -24.98 17.98
N ARG A 391 -11.09 -25.14 18.92
CA ARG A 391 -12.42 -25.72 18.66
C ARG A 391 -13.12 -24.97 17.53
N ARG A 392 -13.07 -23.64 17.53
CA ARG A 392 -13.66 -22.80 16.49
C ARG A 392 -12.96 -22.99 15.13
N TYR A 393 -11.63 -23.02 15.10
CA TYR A 393 -10.87 -23.21 13.86
C TYR A 393 -11.18 -24.54 13.17
N ILE A 394 -11.34 -25.62 13.94
CA ILE A 394 -11.60 -26.97 13.41
C ILE A 394 -13.08 -27.28 13.16
N LEU A 395 -14.00 -26.30 13.34
CA LEU A 395 -15.42 -26.54 13.14
C LEU A 395 -15.70 -27.02 11.71
N PRO A 396 -16.50 -28.08 11.53
CA PRO A 396 -16.96 -28.51 10.21
C PRO A 396 -18.07 -27.56 9.71
N ALA A 397 -18.25 -27.47 8.39
CA ALA A 397 -19.17 -26.52 7.78
C ALA A 397 -20.63 -26.71 8.23
N GLU A 398 -21.02 -27.95 8.50
CA GLU A 398 -22.35 -28.35 8.96
C GLU A 398 -22.67 -27.87 10.39
N GLU A 399 -21.64 -27.50 11.16
CA GLU A 399 -21.78 -26.94 12.51
C GLU A 399 -21.84 -25.40 12.52
N VAL A 400 -21.71 -24.75 11.37
CA VAL A 400 -21.82 -23.29 11.21
C VAL A 400 -23.27 -22.93 10.86
N THR A 401 -24.18 -23.11 11.83
CA THR A 401 -25.60 -22.76 11.71
C THR A 401 -25.96 -21.57 12.59
N VAL A 402 -27.11 -20.96 12.34
CA VAL A 402 -27.60 -19.79 13.09
C VAL A 402 -27.73 -20.12 14.58
N GLU A 403 -28.31 -21.27 14.91
CA GLU A 403 -28.56 -21.71 16.28
C GLU A 403 -27.24 -21.93 17.03
N ARG A 404 -26.29 -22.65 16.42
CA ARG A 404 -25.00 -22.97 17.03
C ARG A 404 -24.08 -21.76 17.16
N GLU A 405 -24.06 -20.87 16.18
CA GLU A 405 -23.30 -19.62 16.33
C GLU A 405 -23.90 -18.72 17.42
N ALA A 406 -25.23 -18.70 17.60
CA ALA A 406 -25.86 -17.97 18.70
C ALA A 406 -25.48 -18.56 20.08
N GLU A 407 -25.44 -19.89 20.21
CA GLU A 407 -24.94 -20.56 21.43
C GLU A 407 -23.48 -20.19 21.72
N ARG A 408 -22.61 -20.17 20.70
CA ARG A 408 -21.20 -19.77 20.83
C ARG A 408 -21.06 -18.31 21.27
N VAL A 409 -21.84 -17.39 20.70
CA VAL A 409 -21.89 -15.99 21.14
C VAL A 409 -22.26 -15.90 22.62
N ALA A 410 -23.31 -16.60 23.04
CA ALA A 410 -23.75 -16.61 24.44
C ALA A 410 -22.67 -17.19 25.36
N GLU A 411 -21.98 -18.25 24.93
CA GLU A 411 -20.88 -18.86 25.66
C GLU A 411 -19.68 -17.90 25.82
N TYR A 412 -19.19 -17.33 24.72
CA TYR A 412 -18.03 -16.43 24.73
C TYR A 412 -18.29 -15.16 25.52
N THR A 413 -19.47 -14.55 25.37
CA THR A 413 -19.85 -13.35 26.12
C THR A 413 -19.96 -13.64 27.61
N ARG A 414 -20.59 -14.75 28.02
CA ARG A 414 -20.67 -15.15 29.44
C ARG A 414 -19.28 -15.28 30.07
N PHE A 415 -18.39 -16.06 29.45
CA PHE A 415 -17.04 -16.26 29.98
C PHE A 415 -16.20 -14.98 29.95
N TYR A 416 -16.43 -14.07 29.00
CA TYR A 416 -15.78 -12.76 28.98
C TYR A 416 -16.08 -11.99 30.28
N PHE A 417 -17.36 -11.86 30.64
CA PHE A 417 -17.77 -11.14 31.85
C PHE A 417 -17.25 -11.80 33.13
N GLU A 418 -17.28 -13.13 33.23
CA GLU A 418 -16.70 -13.87 34.35
C GLU A 418 -15.18 -13.62 34.49
N GLY A 419 -14.47 -13.57 33.35
CA GLY A 419 -13.03 -13.36 33.27
C GLY A 419 -12.54 -11.95 33.63
N LEU A 420 -13.40 -10.93 33.55
CA LEU A 420 -13.03 -9.53 33.84
C LEU A 420 -12.47 -9.34 35.25
N SER A 421 -12.95 -10.13 36.22
CA SER A 421 -12.49 -10.08 37.61
C SER A 421 -10.99 -10.36 37.75
N LEU A 422 -10.43 -11.20 36.89
CA LEU A 422 -9.01 -11.60 36.91
C LEU A 422 -8.06 -10.49 36.44
N GLY A 423 -8.57 -9.50 35.69
CA GLY A 423 -7.81 -8.35 35.21
C GLY A 423 -8.22 -7.01 35.85
N ALA A 424 -9.01 -7.04 36.93
CA ALA A 424 -9.55 -5.82 37.54
C ALA A 424 -8.47 -4.91 38.15
N SER A 425 -7.34 -5.47 38.57
CA SER A 425 -6.20 -4.73 39.15
C SER A 425 -5.17 -4.28 38.11
N LEU A 426 -5.37 -4.62 36.83
CA LEU A 426 -4.41 -4.27 35.78
C LEU A 426 -4.44 -2.78 35.47
N PRO A 427 -3.29 -2.16 35.16
CA PRO A 427 -3.23 -0.81 34.63
C PRO A 427 -4.04 -0.67 33.34
N SER A 428 -4.55 0.54 33.05
CA SER A 428 -5.31 0.81 31.82
C SER A 428 -4.51 0.67 30.52
N THR A 429 -3.20 0.48 30.61
CA THR A 429 -2.29 0.21 29.48
C THR A 429 -2.20 -1.27 29.15
N GLU A 430 -2.57 -2.16 30.07
CA GLU A 430 -2.55 -3.60 29.88
C GLU A 430 -3.84 -4.10 29.23
N LEU A 431 -3.73 -5.19 28.48
CA LEU A 431 -4.87 -5.89 27.90
C LEU A 431 -5.56 -6.75 28.98
N GLN A 432 -6.88 -6.93 28.85
CA GLN A 432 -7.60 -7.84 29.74
C GLN A 432 -7.27 -9.30 29.38
N PRO A 433 -7.07 -10.18 30.37
CA PRO A 433 -6.84 -11.61 30.10
C PRO A 433 -7.97 -12.28 29.31
N ALA A 434 -9.17 -11.71 29.33
CA ALA A 434 -10.36 -12.21 28.66
C ALA A 434 -10.57 -11.65 27.24
N ASP A 435 -9.74 -10.72 26.74
CA ASP A 435 -10.01 -9.97 25.49
C ASP A 435 -10.23 -10.86 24.26
N ASP A 436 -9.55 -12.01 24.18
CA ASP A 436 -9.75 -12.97 23.09
C ASP A 436 -11.17 -13.57 23.03
N LEU A 437 -11.89 -13.63 24.16
CA LEU A 437 -13.31 -14.03 24.17
C LEU A 437 -14.18 -12.95 23.50
N ALA A 438 -13.83 -11.67 23.66
CA ALA A 438 -14.50 -10.59 22.96
C ALA A 438 -14.29 -10.69 21.45
N LEU A 439 -13.07 -11.01 21.02
CA LEU A 439 -12.74 -11.21 19.61
C LEU A 439 -13.43 -12.46 19.03
N LEU A 440 -13.49 -13.57 19.77
CA LEU A 440 -14.24 -14.77 19.37
C LEU A 440 -15.74 -14.49 19.21
N ALA A 441 -16.34 -13.77 20.15
CA ALA A 441 -17.74 -13.36 20.04
C ALA A 441 -17.97 -12.43 18.84
N GLY A 442 -17.11 -11.44 18.61
CA GLY A 442 -17.22 -10.54 17.45
C GLY A 442 -17.12 -11.30 16.11
N ASN A 443 -16.25 -12.30 16.04
CA ASN A 443 -16.17 -13.20 14.89
C ASN A 443 -17.46 -14.03 14.71
N ALA A 444 -18.02 -14.58 15.78
CA ALA A 444 -19.27 -15.36 15.74
C ALA A 444 -20.48 -14.49 15.37
N PHE A 445 -20.58 -13.27 15.88
CA PHE A 445 -21.58 -12.29 15.43
C PHE A 445 -21.46 -11.97 13.94
N THR A 446 -20.23 -11.86 13.44
CA THR A 446 -20.00 -11.65 12.00
C THR A 446 -20.49 -12.86 11.19
N SER A 447 -20.23 -14.09 11.66
CA SER A 447 -20.76 -15.31 11.06
C SER A 447 -22.30 -15.31 11.04
N LEU A 448 -22.96 -14.94 12.14
CA LEU A 448 -24.42 -14.82 12.23
C LEU A 448 -24.97 -13.81 11.23
N TRP A 449 -24.33 -12.65 11.09
CA TRP A 449 -24.71 -11.66 10.08
C TRP A 449 -24.54 -12.23 8.66
N CYS A 450 -23.44 -12.90 8.34
CA CYS A 450 -23.25 -13.52 7.02
C CYS A 450 -24.30 -14.59 6.72
N LEU A 451 -24.73 -15.37 7.72
CA LEU A 451 -25.74 -16.43 7.55
C LEU A 451 -27.17 -15.88 7.37
N THR A 452 -27.49 -14.74 7.99
CA THR A 452 -28.88 -14.24 8.10
C THR A 452 -29.13 -12.95 7.34
N ASN A 453 -28.07 -12.20 7.02
CA ASN A 453 -28.11 -10.82 6.55
C ASN A 453 -28.88 -9.86 7.50
N ASP A 454 -29.01 -10.23 8.78
CA ASP A 454 -29.71 -9.43 9.80
C ASP A 454 -28.73 -8.48 10.51
N GLU A 455 -28.94 -7.18 10.33
CA GLU A 455 -28.08 -6.12 10.88
C GLU A 455 -27.97 -6.16 12.42
N LYS A 456 -28.96 -6.75 13.12
CA LYS A 456 -28.93 -6.82 14.59
C LYS A 456 -27.65 -7.48 15.11
N TYR A 457 -27.09 -8.47 14.40
CA TYR A 457 -25.88 -9.16 14.85
C TYR A 457 -24.66 -8.24 14.78
N LEU A 458 -24.57 -7.37 13.78
CA LEU A 458 -23.53 -6.34 13.70
C LEU A 458 -23.70 -5.27 14.79
N LEU A 459 -24.94 -4.88 15.10
CA LEU A 459 -25.21 -3.94 16.20
C LEU A 459 -24.80 -4.53 17.55
N ASN A 460 -25.18 -5.77 17.84
CA ASN A 460 -24.79 -6.48 19.07
C ASN A 460 -23.27 -6.65 19.17
N ALA A 461 -22.60 -6.99 18.07
CA ALA A 461 -21.13 -7.03 18.03
C ALA A 461 -20.53 -5.66 18.37
N ALA A 462 -21.03 -4.58 17.77
CA ALA A 462 -20.53 -3.23 18.05
C ALA A 462 -20.72 -2.85 19.53
N TYR A 463 -21.90 -3.10 20.12
CA TYR A 463 -22.15 -2.80 21.53
C TYR A 463 -21.22 -3.58 22.46
N PHE A 464 -21.03 -4.88 22.19
CA PHE A 464 -20.17 -5.71 23.01
C PHE A 464 -18.69 -5.33 22.90
N LEU A 465 -18.20 -5.07 21.68
CA LEU A 465 -16.80 -4.70 21.44
C LEU A 465 -16.48 -3.28 21.96
N GLU A 466 -17.41 -2.33 21.84
CA GLU A 466 -17.25 -1.01 22.47
C GLU A 466 -17.18 -1.12 23.99
N PHE A 467 -18.01 -1.98 24.60
CA PHE A 467 -17.89 -2.26 26.03
C PHE A 467 -16.53 -2.86 26.37
N ALA A 468 -16.05 -3.81 25.56
CA ALA A 468 -14.74 -4.42 25.76
C ALA A 468 -13.62 -3.37 25.73
N LEU A 469 -13.70 -2.36 24.85
CA LEU A 469 -12.75 -1.23 24.83
C LEU A 469 -12.80 -0.35 26.07
N THR A 470 -13.92 -0.31 26.81
CA THR A 470 -13.94 0.37 28.12
C THR A 470 -13.09 -0.34 29.16
N LYS A 471 -12.93 -1.67 29.02
CA LYS A 471 -12.14 -2.53 29.92
C LYS A 471 -10.70 -2.72 29.44
N SER A 472 -10.48 -2.65 28.12
CA SER A 472 -9.18 -2.82 27.46
C SER A 472 -8.95 -1.73 26.40
N LYS A 473 -8.58 -0.53 26.87
CA LYS A 473 -8.50 0.69 26.02
C LYS A 473 -7.48 0.58 24.89
N GLN A 474 -6.42 -0.20 25.11
CA GLN A 474 -5.31 -0.39 24.18
C GLN A 474 -5.51 -1.57 23.21
N SER A 475 -6.65 -2.28 23.27
CA SER A 475 -6.92 -3.39 22.34
C SER A 475 -7.13 -2.88 20.91
N PHE A 476 -6.05 -2.84 20.13
CA PHE A 476 -6.11 -2.47 18.71
C PHE A 476 -6.85 -3.53 17.89
N LEU A 477 -6.78 -4.82 18.25
CA LEU A 477 -7.51 -5.90 17.58
C LEU A 477 -9.04 -5.69 17.66
N THR A 478 -9.54 -5.26 18.82
CA THR A 478 -10.96 -4.90 18.99
C THR A 478 -11.33 -3.69 18.13
N ARG A 479 -10.45 -2.68 18.04
CA ARG A 479 -10.65 -1.51 17.17
C ARG A 479 -10.69 -1.88 15.69
N LEU A 480 -9.81 -2.79 15.23
CA LEU A 480 -9.79 -3.29 13.86
C LEU A 480 -11.12 -3.95 13.48
N LEU A 481 -11.65 -4.79 14.38
CA LEU A 481 -12.95 -5.43 14.16
C LEU A 481 -14.11 -4.42 14.18
N LEU A 482 -14.10 -3.46 15.10
CA LEU A 482 -15.08 -2.36 15.14
C LEU A 482 -15.06 -1.51 13.86
N ILE A 483 -13.88 -1.20 13.32
CA ILE A 483 -13.73 -0.49 12.04
C ILE A 483 -14.46 -1.24 10.92
N ARG A 484 -14.25 -2.57 10.82
CA ARG A 484 -14.93 -3.41 9.84
C ARG A 484 -16.45 -3.39 10.02
N ILE A 485 -16.92 -3.59 11.25
CA ILE A 485 -18.35 -3.62 11.58
C ILE A 485 -19.00 -2.26 11.30
N TYR A 486 -18.40 -1.15 11.71
CA TYR A 486 -18.97 0.19 11.50
C TYR A 486 -19.03 0.59 10.02
N ARG A 487 -18.11 0.09 9.18
CA ARG A 487 -18.21 0.27 7.72
C ARG A 487 -19.42 -0.47 7.14
N LEU A 488 -19.68 -1.70 7.59
CA LEU A 488 -20.87 -2.45 7.18
C LEU A 488 -22.17 -1.80 7.69
N LEU A 489 -22.15 -1.27 8.91
CA LEU A 489 -23.27 -0.51 9.49
C LEU A 489 -23.49 0.87 8.86
N GLY A 490 -22.60 1.36 7.99
CA GLY A 490 -22.69 2.70 7.40
C GLY A 490 -22.54 3.82 8.43
N ALA A 491 -21.64 3.64 9.40
CA ALA A 491 -21.34 4.60 10.47
C ALA A 491 -19.90 5.16 10.34
N PRO A 492 -19.56 5.87 9.26
CA PRO A 492 -18.17 6.26 8.93
C PRO A 492 -17.51 7.19 9.96
N ALA A 493 -18.28 7.99 10.71
CA ALA A 493 -17.69 8.86 11.73
C ALA A 493 -17.01 8.05 12.85
N LEU A 494 -17.60 6.91 13.23
CA LEU A 494 -17.05 6.00 14.22
C LEU A 494 -15.84 5.23 13.67
N VAL A 495 -15.84 4.92 12.37
CA VAL A 495 -14.69 4.33 11.68
C VAL A 495 -13.47 5.23 11.79
N VAL A 496 -13.62 6.52 11.45
CA VAL A 496 -12.55 7.52 11.55
C VAL A 496 -12.06 7.66 12.99
N GLU A 497 -12.98 7.69 13.96
CA GLU A 497 -12.63 7.78 15.38
C GLU A 497 -11.73 6.62 15.84
N HIS A 498 -12.13 5.37 15.56
CA HIS A 498 -11.33 4.21 15.93
C HIS A 498 -10.02 4.13 15.14
N TYR A 499 -10.04 4.49 13.86
CA TYR A 499 -8.82 4.51 13.02
C TYR A 499 -7.78 5.50 13.56
N ARG A 500 -8.19 6.74 13.85
CA ARG A 500 -7.31 7.75 14.45
C ARG A 500 -6.81 7.34 15.83
N ALA A 501 -7.65 6.68 16.63
CA ALA A 501 -7.26 6.20 17.95
C ALA A 501 -6.17 5.10 17.91
N MET A 502 -5.99 4.40 16.78
CA MET A 502 -4.86 3.47 16.62
C MET A 502 -3.52 4.17 16.39
N GLY A 503 -3.52 5.46 16.07
CA GLY A 503 -2.28 6.24 15.91
C GLY A 503 -1.39 5.76 14.77
N ILE A 504 -1.99 5.36 13.64
CA ILE A 504 -1.30 4.88 12.42
C ILE A 504 -0.31 5.94 11.92
N LYS A 505 0.95 5.54 11.71
CA LYS A 505 2.04 6.43 11.28
C LYS A 505 2.97 5.76 10.26
N GLN A 506 3.59 6.58 9.43
CA GLN A 506 4.67 6.16 8.51
C GLN A 506 4.25 4.96 7.66
N VAL A 507 5.09 3.90 7.60
CA VAL A 507 4.84 2.66 6.84
C VAL A 507 3.51 1.99 7.18
N GLN A 508 2.92 2.26 8.34
CA GLN A 508 1.60 1.73 8.68
C GLN A 508 0.50 2.31 7.78
N HIS A 509 0.68 3.49 7.17
CA HIS A 509 -0.29 4.02 6.20
C HIS A 509 -0.35 3.15 4.94
N ASP A 510 0.78 2.63 4.47
CA ASP A 510 0.84 1.75 3.30
C ASP A 510 0.14 0.40 3.58
N THR A 511 0.31 -0.12 4.79
CA THR A 511 -0.17 -1.45 5.17
C THR A 511 -1.61 -1.45 5.70
N LEU A 512 -2.09 -0.36 6.32
CA LEU A 512 -3.35 -0.34 7.10
C LEU A 512 -4.38 0.72 6.66
N SER A 513 -4.02 1.71 5.83
CA SER A 513 -4.98 2.78 5.46
C SER A 513 -6.20 2.28 4.70
N TYR A 514 -6.10 1.12 4.05
CA TYR A 514 -7.21 0.45 3.37
C TYR A 514 -8.40 0.13 4.29
N LEU A 515 -8.15 0.00 5.61
CA LEU A 515 -9.21 -0.21 6.60
C LEU A 515 -10.23 0.94 6.59
N LEU A 516 -9.75 2.17 6.41
CA LEU A 516 -10.55 3.40 6.33
C LEU A 516 -10.86 3.80 4.88
N LEU A 517 -9.84 3.78 4.02
CA LEU A 517 -9.85 4.46 2.72
C LEU A 517 -10.39 3.63 1.56
N SER A 518 -10.59 2.32 1.74
CA SER A 518 -11.22 1.51 0.71
C SER A 518 -12.63 2.00 0.38
N ARG A 519 -12.94 2.30 -0.89
CA ARG A 519 -14.23 2.92 -1.32
C ARG A 519 -14.68 4.08 -0.40
N ALA A 520 -13.76 4.89 0.10
CA ALA A 520 -14.06 5.98 1.02
C ALA A 520 -14.93 7.07 0.39
N SER A 521 -14.85 7.25 -0.92
CA SER A 521 -15.73 8.14 -1.70
C SER A 521 -17.22 7.90 -1.45
N THR A 522 -17.64 6.65 -1.18
CA THR A 522 -19.02 6.31 -0.79
C THR A 522 -19.50 7.06 0.46
N PHE A 523 -18.58 7.37 1.37
CA PHE A 523 -18.87 8.02 2.66
C PHE A 523 -18.43 9.49 2.71
N SER A 524 -17.87 10.01 1.63
CA SER A 524 -17.25 11.33 1.60
C SER A 524 -18.28 12.46 1.63
N LEU A 525 -17.98 13.49 2.41
CA LEU A 525 -18.78 14.69 2.55
C LEU A 525 -18.10 15.93 1.93
N ALA A 526 -17.07 15.71 1.11
CA ALA A 526 -16.23 16.75 0.53
C ALA A 526 -17.02 17.80 -0.25
N SER A 527 -18.08 17.41 -0.97
CA SER A 527 -18.98 18.33 -1.69
C SER A 527 -19.62 19.38 -0.78
N THR A 528 -19.90 19.04 0.49
CA THR A 528 -20.42 19.99 1.49
C THR A 528 -19.32 20.78 2.23
N GLY A 529 -18.04 20.48 1.97
CA GLY A 529 -16.89 21.14 2.57
C GLY A 529 -16.31 20.41 3.79
N ASP A 530 -16.84 19.25 4.18
CA ASP A 530 -16.22 18.39 5.19
C ASP A 530 -15.10 17.57 4.52
N LEU A 531 -13.86 17.99 4.78
CA LEU A 531 -12.64 17.43 4.17
C LEU A 531 -12.04 16.27 4.98
N THR A 532 -12.78 15.65 5.91
CA THR A 532 -12.25 14.59 6.77
C THR A 532 -11.58 13.47 5.96
N PHE A 533 -12.28 12.82 5.04
CA PHE A 533 -11.69 11.74 4.22
C PHE A 533 -10.59 12.22 3.25
N PRO A 534 -10.77 13.33 2.51
CA PRO A 534 -9.67 13.90 1.72
C PRO A 534 -8.39 14.15 2.53
N THR A 535 -8.51 14.69 3.75
CA THR A 535 -7.36 14.88 4.64
C THR A 535 -6.70 13.55 5.02
N GLU A 536 -7.48 12.51 5.33
CA GLU A 536 -6.92 11.17 5.60
C GLU A 536 -6.18 10.57 4.39
N CYS A 537 -6.67 10.82 3.16
CA CYS A 537 -5.94 10.44 1.94
C CYS A 537 -4.58 11.15 1.86
N LEU A 538 -4.55 12.47 2.11
CA LEU A 538 -3.32 13.27 2.08
C LEU A 538 -2.34 12.90 3.19
N GLU A 539 -2.84 12.62 4.39
CA GLU A 539 -2.04 12.13 5.52
C GLU A 539 -1.42 10.77 5.20
N SER A 540 -2.21 9.83 4.66
CA SER A 540 -1.69 8.51 4.27
C SER A 540 -0.65 8.57 3.15
N THR A 541 -0.68 9.62 2.32
CA THR A 541 0.26 9.81 1.22
C THR A 541 1.65 10.28 1.71
N GLN A 542 1.77 10.82 2.93
CA GLN A 542 3.02 11.39 3.42
C GLN A 542 4.17 10.38 3.46
N VAL A 543 3.89 9.10 3.71
CA VAL A 543 4.93 8.05 3.71
C VAL A 543 5.61 7.89 2.34
N TYR A 544 4.87 8.05 1.23
CA TYR A 544 5.44 7.93 -0.12
C TYR A 544 6.25 9.18 -0.50
N LEU A 545 5.85 10.36 0.00
CA LEU A 545 6.65 11.58 -0.14
C LEU A 545 7.97 11.46 0.62
N SER A 546 7.93 10.96 1.87
CA SER A 546 9.13 10.66 2.64
C SER A 546 10.00 9.60 1.96
N ASN A 547 9.40 8.54 1.38
CA ASN A 547 10.16 7.53 0.64
C ASN A 547 10.96 8.16 -0.52
N SER A 548 10.29 8.91 -1.39
CA SER A 548 10.91 9.61 -2.52
C SER A 548 12.00 10.61 -2.11
N GLN A 549 11.90 11.18 -0.90
CA GLN A 549 12.84 12.19 -0.40
C GLN A 549 13.96 11.64 0.49
N GLU A 550 13.81 10.48 1.11
CA GLU A 550 14.74 10.02 2.14
C GLU A 550 15.36 8.66 1.84
N THR A 551 14.65 7.74 1.19
CA THR A 551 15.12 6.36 1.01
C THR A 551 16.40 6.28 0.18
N GLY A 552 16.49 7.01 -0.93
CA GLY A 552 17.73 7.13 -1.70
C GLY A 552 18.92 7.68 -0.89
N ASP A 553 18.68 8.53 0.11
CA ASP A 553 19.73 9.01 1.02
C ASP A 553 20.16 7.93 2.02
N PHE A 554 19.26 7.05 2.47
CA PHE A 554 19.62 5.87 3.27
C PHE A 554 20.45 4.87 2.47
N VAL A 555 20.15 4.67 1.19
CA VAL A 555 21.00 3.85 0.29
C VAL A 555 22.41 4.45 0.20
N VAL A 556 22.53 5.77 0.01
CA VAL A 556 23.82 6.49 0.00
C VAL A 556 24.59 6.30 1.32
N ARG A 557 23.92 6.40 2.47
CA ARG A 557 24.53 6.17 3.78
C ARG A 557 25.02 4.72 3.92
N ALA A 558 24.26 3.75 3.42
CA ALA A 558 24.66 2.35 3.44
C ALA A 558 25.92 2.09 2.59
N PHE A 559 26.05 2.71 1.41
CA PHE A 559 27.30 2.67 0.64
C PHE A 559 28.49 3.29 1.40
N THR A 560 28.25 4.43 2.06
CA THR A 560 29.29 5.16 2.81
C THR A 560 29.78 4.36 4.02
N ALA A 561 28.87 3.68 4.72
CA ALA A 561 29.16 2.84 5.88
C ALA A 561 29.50 1.38 5.52
N GLU A 562 29.62 1.07 4.22
CA GLU A 562 29.88 -0.27 3.68
C GLU A 562 28.88 -1.34 4.17
N LYS A 563 27.61 -0.97 4.33
CA LYS A 563 26.49 -1.85 4.75
C LYS A 563 25.86 -2.60 3.58
N TYR A 564 26.67 -3.41 2.90
CA TYR A 564 26.29 -4.10 1.66
C TYR A 564 25.12 -5.09 1.84
N SER A 565 24.93 -5.67 3.02
CA SER A 565 23.79 -6.57 3.24
C SER A 565 22.45 -5.84 3.25
N GLN A 566 22.43 -4.54 3.59
CA GLN A 566 21.20 -3.74 3.72
C GLN A 566 20.81 -3.01 2.44
N ILE A 567 21.75 -2.80 1.51
CA ILE A 567 21.51 -2.03 0.28
C ILE A 567 20.39 -2.65 -0.57
N PRO A 568 20.37 -3.97 -0.86
CA PRO A 568 19.28 -4.60 -1.60
C PRO A 568 17.92 -4.44 -0.92
N ASP A 569 17.87 -4.49 0.42
CA ASP A 569 16.64 -4.33 1.19
C ASP A 569 16.09 -2.92 1.08
N PHE A 570 16.95 -1.89 1.18
CA PHE A 570 16.54 -0.50 0.97
C PHE A 570 16.03 -0.25 -0.45
N THR A 571 16.68 -0.82 -1.47
CA THR A 571 16.22 -0.71 -2.86
C THR A 571 14.87 -1.42 -3.07
N THR A 572 14.67 -2.59 -2.44
CA THR A 572 13.39 -3.30 -2.50
C THR A 572 12.30 -2.53 -1.76
N PHE A 573 12.61 -1.96 -0.60
CA PHE A 573 11.68 -1.13 0.17
C PHE A 573 11.26 0.12 -0.62
N GLU A 574 12.22 0.80 -1.25
CA GLU A 574 11.98 1.95 -2.13
C GLU A 574 11.01 1.59 -3.26
N ASP A 575 11.29 0.52 -3.99
CA ASP A 575 10.46 0.04 -5.12
C ASP A 575 9.04 -0.36 -4.68
N ARG A 576 8.92 -1.03 -3.52
CA ARG A 576 7.63 -1.46 -2.96
C ARG A 576 6.74 -0.29 -2.56
N LEU A 577 7.31 0.80 -2.04
CA LEU A 577 6.55 1.99 -1.69
C LEU A 577 6.28 2.88 -2.91
N ASP A 578 7.23 3.03 -3.82
CA ASP A 578 7.06 3.83 -5.04
C ASP A 578 6.00 3.23 -5.96
N ASN A 579 5.89 1.91 -6.01
CA ASN A 579 4.84 1.21 -6.75
C ASN A 579 3.79 0.56 -5.83
N SER A 580 3.47 1.16 -4.69
CA SER A 580 2.43 0.61 -3.80
C SER A 580 1.05 0.65 -4.45
N LEU A 581 0.32 -0.48 -4.41
CA LEU A 581 -1.09 -0.54 -4.80
C LEU A 581 -1.96 0.37 -3.93
N GLN A 582 -1.67 0.44 -2.63
CA GLN A 582 -2.48 1.23 -1.69
C GLN A 582 -2.30 2.73 -1.94
N ARG A 583 -1.07 3.18 -2.25
CA ARG A 583 -0.80 4.56 -2.68
C ARG A 583 -1.72 4.98 -3.81
N ASP A 584 -1.74 4.18 -4.87
CA ASP A 584 -2.39 4.55 -6.11
C ASP A 584 -3.91 4.31 -6.05
N THR A 585 -4.37 3.37 -5.22
CA THR A 585 -5.78 3.24 -4.84
C THR A 585 -6.28 4.47 -4.08
N VAL A 586 -5.51 4.96 -3.09
CA VAL A 586 -5.84 6.19 -2.35
C VAL A 586 -5.83 7.41 -3.25
N LYS A 587 -4.92 7.49 -4.23
CA LYS A 587 -4.90 8.56 -5.22
C LYS A 587 -6.21 8.62 -6.02
N VAL A 588 -6.70 7.48 -6.50
CA VAL A 588 -7.99 7.41 -7.21
C VAL A 588 -9.16 7.79 -6.29
N GLU A 589 -9.21 7.26 -5.07
CA GLU A 589 -10.26 7.64 -4.10
C GLU A 589 -10.24 9.13 -3.77
N HIS A 590 -9.05 9.72 -3.59
CA HIS A 590 -8.88 11.16 -3.38
C HIS A 590 -9.41 11.96 -4.58
N LEU A 591 -9.07 11.56 -5.80
CA LEU A 591 -9.58 12.19 -7.03
C LEU A 591 -11.11 12.14 -7.07
N ARG A 592 -11.72 10.98 -6.83
CA ARG A 592 -13.17 10.79 -6.78
C ARG A 592 -13.82 11.79 -5.82
N MET A 593 -13.24 12.01 -4.64
CA MET A 593 -13.72 12.99 -3.66
C MET A 593 -13.46 14.44 -4.09
N ARG A 594 -12.28 14.72 -4.65
CA ARG A 594 -11.84 16.05 -5.08
C ARG A 594 -12.77 16.64 -6.14
N LEU A 595 -13.19 15.85 -7.12
CA LEU A 595 -14.13 16.28 -8.18
C LEU A 595 -15.51 16.70 -7.64
N THR A 596 -15.86 16.28 -6.43
CA THR A 596 -17.12 16.69 -5.77
C THR A 596 -16.99 18.04 -5.06
N HIS A 597 -15.76 18.45 -4.73
CA HIS A 597 -15.44 19.62 -3.93
C HIS A 597 -14.92 20.79 -4.77
N GLU A 598 -13.94 20.52 -5.64
CA GLU A 598 -13.31 21.50 -6.51
C GLU A 598 -14.07 21.62 -7.84
N ALA A 599 -14.10 22.83 -8.40
CA ALA A 599 -14.71 23.03 -9.70
C ALA A 599 -13.83 22.41 -10.80
N ILE A 600 -14.38 21.45 -11.55
CA ILE A 600 -13.75 20.86 -12.73
C ILE A 600 -13.27 21.96 -13.70
N SER A 601 -11.96 22.01 -13.93
CA SER A 601 -11.26 22.95 -14.81
C SER A 601 -10.24 22.22 -15.68
N SER A 602 -9.75 22.87 -16.75
CA SER A 602 -8.66 22.33 -17.58
C SER A 602 -7.43 21.99 -16.74
N ASP A 603 -7.06 22.86 -15.80
CA ASP A 603 -5.86 22.69 -14.99
C ASP A 603 -5.92 21.42 -14.11
N ILE A 604 -7.09 21.14 -13.51
CA ILE A 604 -7.29 19.92 -12.72
C ILE A 604 -7.26 18.69 -13.63
N VAL A 605 -7.96 18.74 -14.77
CA VAL A 605 -8.02 17.64 -15.73
C VAL A 605 -6.63 17.28 -16.24
N ASP A 606 -5.86 18.28 -16.67
CA ASP A 606 -4.52 18.11 -17.24
C ASP A 606 -3.54 17.53 -16.22
N MET A 607 -3.51 18.09 -15.01
CA MET A 607 -2.63 17.62 -13.94
C MET A 607 -2.98 16.19 -13.51
N GLU A 608 -4.26 15.89 -13.29
CA GLU A 608 -4.68 14.55 -12.88
C GLU A 608 -4.48 13.53 -14.02
N LEU A 609 -4.70 13.91 -15.28
CA LEU A 609 -4.46 13.03 -16.43
C LEU A 609 -3.00 12.55 -16.49
N ILE A 610 -2.04 13.47 -16.35
CA ILE A 610 -0.61 13.15 -16.36
C ILE A 610 -0.29 12.19 -15.21
N GLU A 611 -0.78 12.48 -14.01
CA GLU A 611 -0.51 11.65 -12.84
C GLU A 611 -1.13 10.24 -12.98
N LEU A 612 -2.37 10.13 -13.45
CA LEU A 612 -3.02 8.83 -13.66
C LEU A 612 -2.35 8.02 -14.78
N LYS A 613 -1.84 8.66 -15.85
CA LYS A 613 -1.02 8.00 -16.88
C LYS A 613 0.25 7.39 -16.26
N PHE A 614 0.91 8.09 -15.35
CA PHE A 614 2.08 7.54 -14.65
C PHE A 614 1.72 6.34 -13.78
N VAL A 615 0.60 6.40 -13.06
CA VAL A 615 0.10 5.27 -12.26
C VAL A 615 -0.22 4.06 -13.15
N PHE A 616 -0.88 4.28 -14.30
CA PHE A 616 -1.25 3.21 -15.23
C PHE A 616 -0.05 2.45 -15.82
N ASP A 617 1.12 3.07 -15.86
CA ASP A 617 2.37 2.47 -16.33
C ASP A 617 3.23 1.84 -15.20
N ARG A 618 2.69 1.69 -13.98
CA ARG A 618 3.36 1.02 -12.86
C ARG A 618 2.96 -0.45 -12.69
N ASN A 619 3.91 -1.26 -12.24
CA ASN A 619 3.64 -2.58 -11.69
C ASN A 619 3.46 -2.50 -10.17
N HIS A 620 2.24 -2.73 -9.69
CA HIS A 620 1.90 -2.45 -8.30
C HIS A 620 2.25 -3.59 -7.34
N HIS A 621 2.82 -3.26 -6.18
CA HIS A 621 3.00 -4.17 -5.04
C HIS A 621 1.85 -4.01 -4.06
N ASP A 622 1.16 -5.11 -3.74
CA ASP A 622 0.16 -5.12 -2.67
C ASP A 622 0.84 -5.38 -1.31
N ASN A 623 1.09 -4.31 -0.57
CA ASN A 623 1.72 -4.35 0.75
C ASN A 623 0.69 -4.37 1.89
N ARG A 624 -0.62 -4.42 1.60
CA ARG A 624 -1.65 -4.32 2.63
C ARG A 624 -1.63 -5.53 3.55
N ASP A 625 -1.70 -5.26 4.85
CA ASP A 625 -1.71 -6.32 5.85
C ASP A 625 -3.17 -6.76 6.13
N PHE A 626 -3.56 -7.86 5.52
CA PHE A 626 -4.84 -8.52 5.78
C PHE A 626 -4.77 -9.50 6.95
N THR A 627 -3.56 -9.91 7.36
CA THR A 627 -3.32 -10.92 8.40
C THR A 627 -3.41 -10.35 9.81
N ILE A 628 -3.28 -9.03 9.97
CA ILE A 628 -3.44 -8.32 11.25
C ILE A 628 -4.85 -8.41 11.84
N LEU A 629 -5.86 -8.72 11.01
CA LEU A 629 -7.23 -8.87 11.49
C LEU A 629 -7.32 -10.10 12.41
N PRO A 630 -8.02 -10.02 13.57
CA PRO A 630 -8.15 -11.14 14.50
C PRO A 630 -9.10 -12.21 13.93
N ASP A 631 -8.62 -12.98 12.96
CA ASP A 631 -9.39 -13.98 12.24
C ASP A 631 -9.44 -15.30 13.01
N TYR A 632 -10.57 -15.49 13.70
CA TYR A 632 -10.91 -16.73 14.37
C TYR A 632 -12.03 -17.47 13.65
N GLN A 633 -12.28 -17.20 12.36
CA GLN A 633 -13.29 -17.95 11.61
C GLN A 633 -12.91 -19.45 11.49
N PRO A 634 -13.90 -20.35 11.39
CA PRO A 634 -13.65 -21.74 11.05
C PRO A 634 -12.86 -21.86 9.75
N LYS A 635 -11.94 -22.82 9.67
CA LYS A 635 -11.19 -23.08 8.42
C LYS A 635 -12.10 -23.50 7.25
N SER A 636 -13.29 -24.00 7.56
CA SER A 636 -14.33 -24.35 6.58
C SER A 636 -15.12 -23.15 6.05
N SER A 637 -14.90 -21.95 6.60
CA SER A 637 -15.61 -20.73 6.25
C SER A 637 -14.66 -19.68 5.66
N PRO A 638 -15.17 -18.70 4.87
CA PRO A 638 -14.35 -17.56 4.47
C PRO A 638 -13.83 -16.83 5.71
N GLY A 639 -12.54 -16.47 5.70
CA GLY A 639 -11.91 -15.72 6.78
C GLY A 639 -12.55 -14.35 7.02
N LEU A 640 -12.31 -13.79 8.20
CA LEU A 640 -12.91 -12.53 8.67
C LEU A 640 -12.76 -11.38 7.66
N HIS A 641 -11.59 -11.27 7.01
CA HIS A 641 -11.36 -10.26 5.97
C HIS A 641 -12.41 -10.34 4.85
N LYS A 642 -12.63 -11.54 4.30
CA LYS A 642 -13.57 -11.77 3.18
C LYS A 642 -15.01 -11.53 3.61
N GLN A 643 -15.39 -11.99 4.80
CA GLN A 643 -16.72 -11.77 5.35
C GLN A 643 -17.02 -10.29 5.54
N THR A 644 -16.01 -9.48 5.87
CA THR A 644 -16.17 -8.05 6.19
C THR A 644 -15.73 -7.10 5.07
N LEU A 645 -15.64 -7.60 3.83
CA LEU A 645 -15.46 -6.75 2.66
C LEU A 645 -16.70 -5.88 2.45
N LEU A 646 -16.49 -4.59 2.22
CA LEU A 646 -17.58 -3.71 1.82
C LEU A 646 -18.13 -4.22 0.48
N PHE A 647 -19.44 -4.43 0.41
CA PHE A 647 -20.15 -5.00 -0.74
C PHE A 647 -19.69 -6.40 -1.17
N GLY A 648 -18.93 -7.12 -0.33
CA GLY A 648 -18.39 -8.44 -0.65
C GLY A 648 -17.32 -8.43 -1.76
N LYS A 649 -16.73 -7.27 -2.06
CA LYS A 649 -15.86 -7.08 -3.23
C LYS A 649 -14.49 -6.51 -2.83
N PRO A 650 -13.37 -7.14 -3.22
CA PRO A 650 -12.03 -6.62 -2.90
C PRO A 650 -11.65 -5.45 -3.81
N GLU A 651 -10.84 -4.53 -3.28
CA GLU A 651 -10.22 -3.44 -4.05
C GLU A 651 -8.77 -3.78 -4.36
N GLY A 652 -8.56 -4.69 -5.32
CA GLY A 652 -7.22 -5.08 -5.77
C GLY A 652 -6.73 -4.27 -6.97
N ALA A 653 -5.62 -4.71 -7.55
CA ALA A 653 -5.12 -4.18 -8.83
C ALA A 653 -6.18 -4.17 -9.96
N PRO A 654 -7.08 -5.18 -10.09
CA PRO A 654 -8.14 -5.14 -11.11
C PRO A 654 -9.13 -3.98 -10.91
N TRP A 655 -9.49 -3.67 -9.66
CA TRP A 655 -10.37 -2.53 -9.34
C TRP A 655 -9.68 -1.21 -9.69
N LEU A 656 -8.42 -1.04 -9.27
CA LEU A 656 -7.63 0.15 -9.57
C LEU A 656 -7.49 0.36 -11.09
N SER A 657 -7.12 -0.70 -11.82
CA SER A 657 -7.00 -0.69 -13.28
C SER A 657 -8.29 -0.25 -13.96
N ALA A 658 -9.45 -0.76 -13.53
CA ALA A 658 -10.74 -0.40 -14.11
C ALA A 658 -11.07 1.10 -13.92
N PHE A 659 -10.87 1.64 -12.72
CA PHE A 659 -11.11 3.06 -12.45
C PHE A 659 -10.07 3.97 -13.11
N LEU A 660 -8.79 3.57 -13.16
CA LEU A 660 -7.76 4.31 -13.91
C LEU A 660 -8.14 4.44 -15.37
N LYS A 661 -8.57 3.34 -16.02
CA LYS A 661 -9.00 3.37 -17.43
C LYS A 661 -10.14 4.36 -17.66
N VAL A 662 -11.16 4.33 -16.80
CA VAL A 662 -12.30 5.26 -16.87
C VAL A 662 -11.85 6.71 -16.75
N TYR A 663 -11.09 7.04 -15.72
CA TYR A 663 -10.66 8.42 -15.47
C TYR A 663 -9.68 8.94 -16.52
N ILE A 664 -8.70 8.12 -16.94
CA ILE A 664 -7.75 8.50 -17.99
C ILE A 664 -8.49 8.79 -19.29
N ARG A 665 -9.46 7.94 -19.68
CA ARG A 665 -10.24 8.18 -20.90
C ARG A 665 -11.06 9.48 -20.83
N ALA A 666 -11.80 9.68 -19.75
CA ALA A 666 -12.61 10.88 -19.57
C ALA A 666 -11.74 12.15 -19.58
N PHE A 667 -10.60 12.13 -18.89
CA PHE A 667 -9.71 13.28 -18.82
C PHE A 667 -8.93 13.51 -20.11
N GLN A 668 -8.53 12.46 -20.82
CA GLN A 668 -7.87 12.58 -22.12
C GLN A 668 -8.77 13.30 -23.13
N GLN A 669 -10.08 13.07 -23.09
CA GLN A 669 -11.04 13.75 -23.96
C GLN A 669 -11.25 15.22 -23.56
N ALA A 670 -11.32 15.48 -22.26
CA ALA A 670 -11.49 16.81 -21.71
C ALA A 670 -10.23 17.70 -21.85
N SER A 671 -9.03 17.09 -21.88
CA SER A 671 -7.73 17.76 -21.98
C SER A 671 -7.37 18.16 -23.41
N ASP A 672 -6.60 19.25 -23.55
CA ASP A 672 -5.94 19.66 -24.81
C ASP A 672 -4.53 19.06 -24.95
N LEU A 673 -3.99 18.41 -23.92
CA LEU A 673 -2.67 17.79 -23.94
C LEU A 673 -2.73 16.49 -24.76
N ASP A 674 -2.10 16.49 -25.92
CA ASP A 674 -1.70 15.26 -26.59
C ASP A 674 -0.29 14.84 -26.14
N ASP A 675 0.20 13.69 -26.60
CA ASP A 675 1.51 13.18 -26.17
C ASP A 675 2.66 14.14 -26.57
N THR A 676 2.51 14.90 -27.66
CA THR A 676 3.51 15.89 -28.11
C THR A 676 3.56 17.10 -27.18
N VAL A 677 2.39 17.61 -26.77
CA VAL A 677 2.29 18.75 -25.85
C VAL A 677 2.75 18.33 -24.46
N GLU A 678 2.31 17.16 -23.99
CA GLU A 678 2.71 16.61 -22.69
C GLU A 678 4.23 16.46 -22.60
N GLU A 679 4.89 15.89 -23.61
CA GLU A 679 6.35 15.73 -23.62
C GLU A 679 7.10 17.07 -23.47
N LYS A 680 6.58 18.15 -24.07
CA LYS A 680 7.21 19.46 -24.03
C LYS A 680 6.89 20.28 -22.80
N LEU A 681 5.75 20.04 -22.16
CA LEU A 681 5.30 20.79 -20.98
C LEU A 681 5.55 20.05 -19.66
N LEU A 682 5.93 18.77 -19.71
CA LEU A 682 6.22 17.97 -18.52
C LEU A 682 7.37 18.61 -17.71
N ILE A 683 7.12 18.84 -16.44
CA ILE A 683 8.13 19.30 -15.49
C ILE A 683 8.68 18.09 -14.76
N GLY A 684 10.00 17.89 -14.85
CA GLY A 684 10.68 16.75 -14.26
C GLY A 684 10.82 15.56 -15.21
N ASP A 685 11.45 14.51 -14.72
CA ASP A 685 11.64 13.28 -15.47
C ASP A 685 10.36 12.44 -15.45
N ARG A 686 10.05 11.79 -16.57
CA ARG A 686 9.01 10.77 -16.60
C ARG A 686 9.44 9.61 -15.68
N PRO A 687 8.57 9.15 -14.76
CA PRO A 687 8.86 7.98 -13.94
C PRO A 687 9.18 6.76 -14.80
N ARG A 688 10.01 5.85 -14.27
CA ARG A 688 10.31 4.58 -14.96
C ARG A 688 9.01 3.79 -15.14
N GLN A 689 8.72 3.37 -16.38
CA GLN A 689 7.62 2.47 -16.66
C GLN A 689 7.99 1.06 -16.20
N THR A 690 7.33 0.58 -15.14
CA THR A 690 7.58 -0.74 -14.55
C THR A 690 6.51 -1.76 -14.96
N ALA A 691 5.36 -1.31 -15.46
CA ALA A 691 4.29 -2.19 -15.93
C ALA A 691 4.74 -3.07 -17.11
N LYS A 692 4.36 -4.35 -17.06
CA LYS A 692 4.51 -5.29 -18.17
C LYS A 692 3.28 -5.19 -19.06
N PHE A 693 3.44 -4.59 -20.24
CA PHE A 693 2.40 -4.53 -21.26
C PHE A 693 3.03 -4.70 -22.65
N ASP A 694 2.20 -5.04 -23.63
CA ASP A 694 2.63 -5.10 -25.03
C ASP A 694 2.92 -3.69 -25.53
N LYS A 695 4.20 -3.40 -25.75
CA LYS A 695 4.69 -2.08 -26.21
C LYS A 695 4.26 -1.75 -27.64
N SER A 696 3.70 -2.71 -28.39
CA SER A 696 3.14 -2.45 -29.72
C SER A 696 1.76 -1.78 -29.66
N LEU A 697 1.06 -1.90 -28.53
CA LEU A 697 -0.27 -1.34 -28.34
C LEU A 697 -0.18 0.16 -28.02
N THR A 698 -1.07 0.93 -28.62
CA THR A 698 -1.23 2.34 -28.26
C THR A 698 -1.81 2.46 -26.86
N LEU A 699 -1.63 3.62 -26.21
CA LEU A 699 -2.30 3.91 -24.93
C LEU A 699 -3.81 3.69 -25.05
N ARG A 700 -4.40 4.15 -26.16
CA ARG A 700 -5.81 3.93 -26.50
C ARG A 700 -6.19 2.45 -26.46
N ASP A 701 -5.44 1.59 -27.14
CA ASP A 701 -5.75 0.15 -27.21
C ASP A 701 -5.64 -0.49 -25.82
N ARG A 702 -4.62 -0.11 -25.03
CA ARG A 702 -4.44 -0.57 -23.64
C ARG A 702 -5.60 -0.16 -22.73
N LEU A 703 -6.14 1.04 -22.90
CA LEU A 703 -7.29 1.52 -22.13
C LEU A 703 -8.59 0.78 -22.49
N LEU A 704 -8.74 0.32 -23.73
CA LEU A 704 -9.90 -0.43 -24.21
C LEU A 704 -9.85 -1.94 -23.90
N GLN A 705 -8.67 -2.46 -23.54
CA GLN A 705 -8.55 -3.87 -23.16
C GLN A 705 -9.39 -4.19 -21.93
N LYS A 706 -10.26 -5.20 -22.08
CA LYS A 706 -11.01 -5.76 -20.95
C LYS A 706 -10.12 -6.67 -20.13
N ASP A 707 -10.19 -6.52 -18.81
CA ASP A 707 -9.57 -7.43 -17.86
C ASP A 707 -10.66 -8.34 -17.28
N PRO A 708 -10.67 -9.65 -17.59
CA PRO A 708 -11.64 -10.59 -17.06
C PRO A 708 -11.66 -10.65 -15.52
N GLU A 709 -10.53 -10.37 -14.87
CA GLU A 709 -10.43 -10.41 -13.40
C GLU A 709 -11.11 -9.19 -12.75
N ALA A 710 -11.29 -8.09 -13.50
CA ALA A 710 -11.94 -6.88 -12.99
C ALA A 710 -13.38 -7.14 -12.54
N GLU A 711 -14.13 -8.01 -13.24
CA GLU A 711 -15.51 -8.37 -12.91
C GLU A 711 -15.65 -8.97 -11.50
N SER A 712 -14.61 -9.66 -11.03
CA SER A 712 -14.58 -10.23 -9.68
C SER A 712 -14.45 -9.17 -8.59
N SER A 713 -13.80 -8.05 -8.90
CA SER A 713 -13.47 -6.96 -7.96
C SER A 713 -14.49 -5.82 -7.91
N LEU A 714 -15.28 -5.66 -8.97
CA LEU A 714 -16.29 -4.59 -9.09
C LEU A 714 -17.64 -5.05 -8.53
N THR A 715 -18.38 -4.11 -7.92
CA THR A 715 -19.82 -4.30 -7.69
C THR A 715 -20.58 -4.23 -9.02
N SER A 716 -21.80 -4.74 -9.06
CA SER A 716 -22.66 -4.63 -10.25
C SER A 716 -22.91 -3.18 -10.66
N ASP A 717 -22.98 -2.27 -9.69
CA ASP A 717 -23.22 -0.85 -9.92
C ASP A 717 -21.95 -0.15 -10.42
N GLU A 718 -20.77 -0.53 -9.91
CA GLU A 718 -19.46 -0.05 -10.43
C GLU A 718 -19.25 -0.51 -11.88
N ALA A 719 -19.56 -1.78 -12.20
CA ALA A 719 -19.46 -2.29 -13.56
C ALA A 719 -20.34 -1.52 -14.55
N LYS A 720 -21.58 -1.19 -14.16
CA LYS A 720 -22.49 -0.35 -14.97
C LYS A 720 -21.99 1.09 -15.13
N LEU A 721 -21.38 1.68 -14.10
CA LEU A 721 -20.73 2.99 -14.22
C LEU A 721 -19.59 2.92 -15.25
N ILE A 722 -18.72 1.92 -15.16
CA ILE A 722 -17.60 1.74 -16.09
C ILE A 722 -18.10 1.53 -17.52
N GLU A 723 -19.16 0.75 -17.72
CA GLU A 723 -19.80 0.58 -19.03
C GLU A 723 -20.35 1.90 -19.57
N TYR A 724 -21.08 2.65 -18.74
CA TYR A 724 -21.62 3.97 -19.10
C TYR A 724 -20.52 4.94 -19.55
N VAL A 725 -19.43 5.06 -18.78
CA VAL A 725 -18.35 6.00 -19.11
C VAL A 725 -17.59 5.53 -20.35
N ASN A 726 -17.38 4.23 -20.53
CA ASN A 726 -16.74 3.73 -21.74
C ASN A 726 -17.57 4.02 -23.00
N GLU A 727 -18.88 3.84 -22.94
CA GLU A 727 -19.78 4.15 -24.07
C GLU A 727 -19.91 5.65 -24.32
N LEU A 728 -19.93 6.46 -23.26
CA LEU A 728 -19.89 7.93 -23.37
C LEU A 728 -18.60 8.37 -24.07
N ALA A 729 -17.45 7.87 -23.60
CA ALA A 729 -16.16 8.17 -24.18
C ALA A 729 -16.07 7.69 -25.64
N ASN A 730 -16.50 6.47 -25.94
CA ASN A 730 -16.50 5.93 -27.31
C ASN A 730 -17.33 6.80 -28.27
N TRP A 731 -18.49 7.26 -27.83
CA TRP A 731 -19.37 8.12 -28.63
C TRP A 731 -18.78 9.50 -28.85
N LEU A 732 -18.16 10.10 -27.83
CA LEU A 732 -17.67 11.47 -27.90
C LEU A 732 -16.32 11.61 -28.60
N GLU A 733 -15.54 10.54 -28.65
CA GLU A 733 -14.16 10.57 -29.10
C GLU A 733 -13.95 11.18 -30.49
N PRO A 734 -14.70 10.81 -31.56
CA PRO A 734 -14.49 11.41 -32.88
C PRO A 734 -14.65 12.93 -32.87
N TYR A 735 -15.54 13.47 -32.03
CA TYR A 735 -15.75 14.91 -31.88
C TYR A 735 -14.61 15.57 -31.10
N HIS A 736 -14.07 14.90 -30.09
CA HIS A 736 -12.90 15.38 -29.35
C HIS A 736 -11.65 15.42 -30.23
N ASP A 737 -11.38 14.33 -30.95
CA ASP A 737 -10.24 14.23 -31.87
C ASP A 737 -10.33 15.31 -32.94
N TYR A 738 -11.51 15.49 -33.53
CA TYR A 738 -11.73 16.56 -34.49
C TYR A 738 -11.65 17.95 -33.88
N ALA A 739 -12.14 18.20 -32.66
CA ALA A 739 -12.13 19.54 -32.05
C ALA A 739 -10.81 19.91 -31.35
N ARG A 740 -9.91 18.95 -31.12
CA ARG A 740 -8.63 19.19 -30.43
C ARG A 740 -7.82 20.25 -31.19
N PRO A 741 -7.27 21.27 -30.51
CA PRO A 741 -6.36 22.22 -31.14
C PRO A 741 -5.07 21.51 -31.57
N PRO A 742 -4.43 21.94 -32.67
CA PRO A 742 -3.12 21.43 -33.05
C PRO A 742 -2.08 21.70 -31.94
N PRO A 743 -1.08 20.81 -31.72
CA PRO A 743 -0.08 20.96 -30.66
C PRO A 743 0.63 22.31 -30.67
N ALA A 744 0.94 22.83 -31.86
CA ALA A 744 1.59 24.14 -32.02
C ALA A 744 0.78 25.29 -31.39
N VAL A 745 -0.56 25.24 -31.45
CA VAL A 745 -1.45 26.25 -30.87
C VAL A 745 -1.45 26.15 -29.35
N VAL A 746 -1.53 24.93 -28.82
CA VAL A 746 -1.52 24.68 -27.37
C VAL A 746 -0.20 25.13 -26.76
N LEU A 747 0.93 24.79 -27.40
CA LEU A 747 2.27 25.19 -26.97
C LEU A 747 2.48 26.71 -27.03
N ALA A 748 1.96 27.37 -28.07
CA ALA A 748 2.05 28.83 -28.18
C ALA A 748 1.27 29.54 -27.06
N GLU A 749 0.07 29.05 -26.73
CA GLU A 749 -0.71 29.61 -25.62
C GLU A 749 -0.05 29.30 -24.26
N ALA A 750 0.46 28.09 -24.05
CA ALA A 750 1.21 27.74 -22.84
C ALA A 750 2.45 28.62 -22.64
N ALA A 751 3.22 28.89 -23.71
CA ALA A 751 4.37 29.77 -23.68
C ALA A 751 3.96 31.22 -23.35
N LYS A 752 2.88 31.72 -23.95
CA LYS A 752 2.32 33.05 -23.66
C LYS A 752 1.85 33.17 -22.21
N GLN A 753 1.12 32.19 -21.70
CA GLN A 753 0.67 32.17 -20.31
C GLN A 753 1.85 32.13 -19.33
N THR A 754 2.88 31.34 -19.63
CA THR A 754 4.11 31.27 -18.83
C THR A 754 4.85 32.60 -18.84
N GLN A 755 4.95 33.26 -19.99
CA GLN A 755 5.56 34.59 -20.10
C GLN A 755 4.78 35.65 -19.32
N LEU A 756 3.45 35.59 -19.33
CA LEU A 756 2.61 36.48 -18.53
C LEU A 756 2.79 36.25 -17.02
N LYS A 757 2.90 34.99 -16.58
CA LYS A 757 3.07 34.64 -15.16
C LYS A 757 4.48 34.93 -14.64
N THR A 758 5.52 34.60 -15.41
CA THR A 758 6.91 34.62 -14.94
C THR A 758 7.73 35.79 -15.47
N GLY A 759 7.27 36.48 -16.52
CA GLY A 759 8.03 37.49 -17.23
C GLY A 759 9.10 36.94 -18.19
N HIS A 760 9.26 35.61 -18.25
CA HIS A 760 10.26 34.93 -19.07
C HIS A 760 9.60 34.01 -20.11
N PRO A 761 10.14 33.92 -21.34
CA PRO A 761 9.64 32.94 -22.30
C PRO A 761 9.95 31.53 -21.80
N LEU A 762 9.06 30.60 -22.12
CA LEU A 762 9.24 29.19 -21.78
C LEU A 762 10.41 28.62 -22.62
N LYS A 763 11.46 28.13 -21.97
CA LYS A 763 12.69 27.63 -22.61
C LYS A 763 12.46 26.26 -23.28
N GLY A 764 13.11 26.02 -24.42
CA GLY A 764 13.11 24.70 -25.07
C GLY A 764 11.92 24.40 -25.99
N ILE A 765 10.97 25.34 -26.15
CA ILE A 765 9.84 25.18 -27.07
C ILE A 765 10.01 26.14 -28.25
N GLU A 766 10.36 25.59 -29.41
CA GLU A 766 10.26 26.32 -30.68
C GLU A 766 8.78 26.57 -30.98
N ILE A 767 8.35 27.82 -30.89
CA ILE A 767 7.02 28.25 -31.28
C ILE A 767 7.07 28.51 -32.79
N PRO A 768 6.39 27.70 -33.63
CA PRO A 768 6.30 28.00 -35.06
C PRO A 768 5.67 29.39 -35.22
N PRO A 769 6.08 30.20 -36.22
CA PRO A 769 5.48 31.51 -36.43
C PRO A 769 3.98 31.33 -36.72
N THR A 770 3.14 31.57 -35.71
CA THR A 770 1.69 31.66 -35.90
C THR A 770 1.43 32.98 -36.60
N ASN A 771 1.43 32.97 -37.94
CA ASN A 771 0.82 34.06 -38.68
C ASN A 771 -0.62 34.18 -38.20
N GLY A 772 -0.93 35.31 -37.57
CA GLY A 772 -2.27 35.61 -37.08
C GLY A 772 -3.27 35.58 -38.23
N THR A 773 -3.94 34.46 -38.41
CA THR A 773 -5.10 34.32 -39.28
C THR A 773 -6.08 33.34 -38.66
N ASN A 774 -7.28 33.87 -38.43
CA ASN A 774 -8.50 33.12 -38.20
C ASN A 774 -8.61 31.93 -39.17
N GLY A 775 -8.77 30.73 -38.62
CA GLY A 775 -9.22 29.55 -39.35
C GLY A 775 -8.15 28.86 -40.19
N HIS A 776 -7.38 27.96 -39.58
CA HIS A 776 -7.01 26.76 -40.31
C HIS A 776 -8.32 26.07 -40.72
N LYS A 777 -8.68 26.14 -42.01
CA LYS A 777 -9.66 25.20 -42.57
C LYS A 777 -9.07 23.82 -42.34
N LYS A 778 -9.69 23.02 -41.47
CA LYS A 778 -9.40 21.60 -41.41
C LYS A 778 -9.84 21.03 -42.76
N ASP A 779 -8.90 20.44 -43.49
CA ASP A 779 -9.19 19.79 -44.79
C ASP A 779 -10.09 18.56 -44.59
N GLU A 780 -10.17 18.05 -43.36
CA GLU A 780 -11.08 16.99 -42.92
C GLU A 780 -12.50 17.51 -42.69
N GLU A 781 -13.47 16.77 -43.22
CA GLU A 781 -14.89 17.01 -42.94
C GLU A 781 -15.19 16.72 -41.46
N PRO A 782 -16.05 17.54 -40.81
CA PRO A 782 -16.41 17.29 -39.42
C PRO A 782 -17.18 15.96 -39.31
N PRO A 783 -16.94 15.19 -38.24
CA PRO A 783 -17.64 13.93 -38.01
C PRO A 783 -19.16 14.16 -37.97
N VAL A 784 -19.91 13.24 -38.58
CA VAL A 784 -21.37 13.28 -38.58
C VAL A 784 -21.87 13.15 -37.15
N VAL A 785 -22.78 14.04 -36.74
CA VAL A 785 -23.40 13.98 -35.42
C VAL A 785 -24.35 12.78 -35.36
N GLN A 786 -24.08 11.86 -34.43
CA GLN A 786 -24.89 10.67 -34.16
C GLN A 786 -25.64 10.84 -32.83
N ASP A 787 -26.77 10.14 -32.71
CA ASP A 787 -27.50 10.05 -31.44
C ASP A 787 -26.64 9.37 -30.36
N ALA A 788 -26.90 9.72 -29.10
CA ALA A 788 -26.20 9.12 -27.97
C ALA A 788 -26.54 7.62 -27.85
N PRO A 789 -25.57 6.75 -27.50
CA PRO A 789 -25.80 5.32 -27.30
C PRO A 789 -26.91 5.04 -26.28
N ALA A 790 -27.64 3.94 -26.46
CA ALA A 790 -28.75 3.57 -25.58
C ALA A 790 -28.32 3.43 -24.11
N VAL A 791 -27.11 2.92 -23.85
CA VAL A 791 -26.53 2.81 -22.49
C VAL A 791 -26.39 4.19 -21.86
N VAL A 792 -25.88 5.18 -22.61
CA VAL A 792 -25.71 6.56 -22.14
C VAL A 792 -27.05 7.23 -21.85
N VAL A 793 -28.04 7.04 -22.73
CA VAL A 793 -29.37 7.64 -22.60
C VAL A 793 -30.14 7.06 -21.41
N LYS A 794 -30.05 5.75 -21.17
CA LYS A 794 -30.84 5.05 -20.15
C LYS A 794 -30.22 5.03 -18.76
N TYR A 795 -28.90 5.25 -18.65
CA TYR A 795 -28.16 5.07 -17.40
C TYR A 795 -28.80 5.76 -16.18
N PHE A 796 -29.20 7.03 -16.31
CA PHE A 796 -29.77 7.77 -15.17
C PHE A 796 -31.16 7.26 -14.76
N GLU A 797 -31.95 6.70 -15.67
CA GLU A 797 -33.23 6.06 -15.32
C GLU A 797 -33.01 4.66 -14.70
N ASP A 798 -32.03 3.92 -15.20
CA ASP A 798 -31.65 2.60 -14.66
C ASP A 798 -31.09 2.73 -13.24
N ILE A 799 -30.20 3.70 -12.99
CA ILE A 799 -29.65 3.94 -11.65
C ILE A 799 -30.68 4.53 -10.69
N LYS A 800 -31.66 5.30 -11.18
CA LYS A 800 -32.82 5.73 -10.39
C LYS A 800 -33.65 4.54 -9.93
N SER A 801 -33.97 3.63 -10.84
CA SER A 801 -34.70 2.39 -10.53
C SER A 801 -33.93 1.54 -9.52
N ARG A 802 -32.62 1.39 -9.72
CA ARG A 802 -31.73 0.71 -8.78
C ARG A 802 -31.69 1.39 -7.41
N PHE A 803 -31.64 2.72 -7.38
CA PHE A 803 -31.66 3.48 -6.13
C PHE A 803 -32.97 3.27 -5.35
N ALA A 804 -34.12 3.26 -6.03
CA ALA A 804 -35.41 2.98 -5.42
C ALA A 804 -35.48 1.57 -4.80
N GLU A 805 -34.88 0.57 -5.48
CA GLU A 805 -34.75 -0.79 -4.98
C GLU A 805 -33.95 -0.83 -3.66
N VAL A 806 -32.74 -0.27 -3.64
CA VAL A 806 -31.88 -0.30 -2.44
C VAL A 806 -32.42 0.56 -1.30
N LEU A 807 -33.12 1.64 -1.59
CA LEU A 807 -33.71 2.51 -0.56
C LEU A 807 -34.71 1.78 0.34
N SER A 808 -35.40 0.77 -0.22
CA SER A 808 -36.47 0.04 0.46
C SER A 808 -35.99 -1.13 1.33
N THR A 809 -34.85 -1.73 1.01
CA THR A 809 -34.45 -3.05 1.56
C THR A 809 -33.00 -3.13 2.02
N SER A 810 -32.18 -2.11 1.78
CA SER A 810 -30.73 -2.22 1.96
C SER A 810 -30.16 -1.35 3.10
N SER A 811 -28.94 -1.71 3.52
CA SER A 811 -28.16 -0.95 4.50
C SER A 811 -27.83 0.47 4.01
N PRO A 812 -27.52 1.42 4.91
CA PRO A 812 -27.10 2.76 4.53
C PRO A 812 -25.91 2.77 3.56
N SER A 813 -24.97 1.84 3.69
CA SER A 813 -23.80 1.74 2.80
C SER A 813 -24.19 1.44 1.35
N ASN A 814 -25.15 0.55 1.11
CA ASN A 814 -25.64 0.25 -0.25
C ASN A 814 -26.36 1.45 -0.88
N ILE A 815 -27.19 2.15 -0.09
CA ILE A 815 -27.90 3.35 -0.54
C ILE A 815 -26.91 4.44 -0.96
N LEU A 816 -25.88 4.68 -0.13
CA LEU A 816 -24.83 5.64 -0.41
C LEU A 816 -23.99 5.24 -1.64
N HIS A 817 -23.67 3.95 -1.80
CA HIS A 817 -22.89 3.45 -2.94
C HIS A 817 -23.57 3.79 -4.27
N VAL A 818 -24.84 3.40 -4.42
CA VAL A 818 -25.60 3.70 -5.64
C VAL A 818 -25.75 5.21 -5.87
N ALA A 819 -26.03 5.97 -4.82
CA ALA A 819 -26.19 7.42 -4.93
C ALA A 819 -24.88 8.13 -5.35
N THR A 820 -23.75 7.75 -4.77
CA THR A 820 -22.45 8.34 -5.09
C THR A 820 -21.96 7.96 -6.48
N LEU A 821 -22.25 6.74 -6.96
CA LEU A 821 -21.99 6.35 -8.35
C LEU A 821 -22.83 7.16 -9.36
N ALA A 822 -24.09 7.46 -9.04
CA ALA A 822 -24.93 8.34 -9.87
C ALA A 822 -24.34 9.76 -9.95
N GLN A 823 -23.85 10.27 -8.83
CA GLN A 823 -23.17 11.57 -8.76
C GLN A 823 -21.88 11.55 -9.60
N GLU A 824 -21.08 10.49 -9.49
CA GLU A 824 -19.82 10.30 -10.21
C GLU A 824 -20.03 10.22 -11.72
N ALA A 825 -21.04 9.46 -12.18
CA ALA A 825 -21.43 9.41 -13.59
C ALA A 825 -21.72 10.81 -14.15
N TYR A 826 -22.43 11.65 -13.39
CA TYR A 826 -22.73 13.02 -13.80
C TYR A 826 -21.49 13.91 -13.84
N LEU A 827 -20.57 13.79 -12.88
CA LEU A 827 -19.32 14.54 -12.87
C LEU A 827 -18.40 14.15 -14.05
N LEU A 828 -18.37 12.87 -14.42
CA LEU A 828 -17.64 12.39 -15.60
C LEU A 828 -18.28 12.92 -16.89
N PHE A 829 -19.62 12.92 -16.99
CA PHE A 829 -20.33 13.57 -18.10
C PHE A 829 -20.02 15.07 -18.19
N VAL A 830 -19.98 15.78 -17.06
CA VAL A 830 -19.59 17.21 -17.02
C VAL A 830 -18.16 17.41 -17.50
N THR A 831 -17.25 16.51 -17.12
CA THR A 831 -15.84 16.54 -17.54
C THR A 831 -15.71 16.33 -19.05
N GLU A 832 -16.26 15.25 -19.60
CA GLU A 832 -16.16 14.94 -21.03
C GLU A 832 -16.84 15.99 -21.90
N THR A 833 -17.97 16.56 -21.45
CA THR A 833 -18.68 17.59 -22.23
C THR A 833 -18.12 19.00 -22.07
N MET A 834 -17.08 19.21 -21.25
CA MET A 834 -16.53 20.54 -20.92
C MET A 834 -16.10 21.32 -22.18
N ARG A 835 -15.42 20.66 -23.12
CA ARG A 835 -14.93 21.24 -24.39
C ARG A 835 -16.06 21.88 -25.21
N PHE A 836 -17.25 21.27 -25.17
CA PHE A 836 -18.40 21.69 -25.97
C PHE A 836 -19.25 22.77 -25.29
N LYS A 837 -18.89 23.22 -24.08
CA LYS A 837 -19.57 24.35 -23.43
C LYS A 837 -19.28 25.68 -24.13
N SER A 838 -18.13 25.81 -24.80
CA SER A 838 -17.75 27.04 -25.50
C SER A 838 -18.52 27.19 -26.82
N PRO A 839 -19.36 28.24 -26.99
CA PRO A 839 -20.08 28.46 -28.25
C PRO A 839 -19.14 28.66 -29.44
N ALA A 840 -17.92 29.18 -29.20
CA ALA A 840 -16.90 29.35 -30.22
C ALA A 840 -16.41 27.99 -30.75
N VAL A 841 -16.12 27.03 -29.86
CA VAL A 841 -15.68 25.68 -30.22
C VAL A 841 -16.77 24.94 -30.99
N VAL A 842 -18.02 25.02 -30.51
CA VAL A 842 -19.16 24.36 -31.17
C VAL A 842 -19.40 24.92 -32.57
N LYS A 843 -19.42 26.25 -32.71
CA LYS A 843 -19.68 26.90 -34.00
C LYS A 843 -18.54 26.66 -35.00
N MET A 844 -17.29 26.73 -34.54
CA MET A 844 -16.11 26.53 -35.39
C MET A 844 -16.05 25.11 -35.97
N ASN A 845 -16.40 24.09 -35.18
CA ASN A 845 -16.34 22.69 -35.58
C ASN A 845 -17.67 22.13 -36.13
N LYS A 846 -18.70 22.98 -36.32
CA LYS A 846 -20.05 22.59 -36.79
C LYS A 846 -20.78 21.56 -35.92
N PHE A 847 -20.60 21.62 -34.60
CA PHE A 847 -21.17 20.67 -33.63
C PHE A 847 -22.49 21.12 -32.99
N SER A 848 -23.22 22.07 -33.61
CA SER A 848 -24.45 22.63 -33.03
C SER A 848 -25.53 21.59 -32.71
N ALA A 849 -25.55 20.45 -33.42
CA ALA A 849 -26.50 19.36 -33.19
C ALA A 849 -26.21 18.52 -31.93
N LEU A 850 -24.99 18.55 -31.38
CA LEU A 850 -24.67 17.87 -30.10
C LEU A 850 -25.22 18.62 -28.88
N VAL A 851 -25.32 19.95 -28.98
CA VAL A 851 -25.79 20.82 -27.88
C VAL A 851 -27.16 20.41 -27.33
N PRO A 852 -28.22 20.20 -28.14
CA PRO A 852 -29.51 19.74 -27.62
C PRO A 852 -29.41 18.36 -26.96
N ILE A 853 -28.65 17.42 -27.53
CA ILE A 853 -28.46 16.09 -26.94
C ILE A 853 -27.83 16.19 -25.54
N PHE A 854 -26.77 16.99 -25.38
CA PHE A 854 -26.15 17.22 -24.08
C PHE A 854 -27.09 17.89 -23.09
N LYS A 855 -27.91 18.85 -23.56
CA LYS A 855 -28.89 19.52 -22.73
C LYS A 855 -29.95 18.55 -22.20
N ASP A 856 -30.43 17.64 -23.05
CA ASP A 856 -31.43 16.65 -22.69
C ASP A 856 -30.87 15.64 -21.68
N LEU A 857 -29.69 15.06 -21.96
CA LEU A 857 -28.98 14.16 -21.03
C LEU A 857 -28.72 14.83 -19.68
N ARG A 858 -28.24 16.08 -19.69
CA ARG A 858 -28.01 16.87 -18.46
C ARG A 858 -29.30 17.09 -17.68
N THR A 859 -30.40 17.41 -18.37
CA THR A 859 -31.70 17.65 -17.73
C THR A 859 -32.20 16.39 -17.04
N THR A 860 -32.11 15.23 -17.70
CA THR A 860 -32.46 13.93 -17.13
C THR A 860 -31.59 13.60 -15.92
N ALA A 861 -30.26 13.72 -16.04
CA ALA A 861 -29.32 13.47 -14.95
C ALA A 861 -29.60 14.34 -13.73
N LEU A 862 -29.80 15.65 -13.94
CA LEU A 862 -30.10 16.60 -12.86
C LEU A 862 -31.44 16.31 -12.18
N ALA A 863 -32.46 15.88 -12.93
CA ALA A 863 -33.75 15.50 -12.35
C ALA A 863 -33.60 14.28 -11.43
N VAL A 864 -32.90 13.25 -11.89
CA VAL A 864 -32.62 12.03 -11.12
C VAL A 864 -31.81 12.35 -9.86
N LEU A 865 -30.71 13.10 -9.99
CA LEU A 865 -29.86 13.44 -8.84
C LEU A 865 -30.60 14.30 -7.80
N LYS A 866 -31.46 15.24 -8.22
CA LYS A 866 -32.30 16.01 -7.28
C LYS A 866 -33.28 15.11 -6.53
N GLU A 867 -33.84 14.10 -7.20
CA GLU A 867 -34.71 13.10 -6.57
C GLU A 867 -33.95 12.23 -5.55
N ILE A 868 -32.80 11.67 -5.95
CA ILE A 868 -31.91 10.90 -5.06
C ILE A 868 -31.53 11.73 -3.84
N SER A 869 -31.08 12.97 -4.05
CA SER A 869 -30.76 13.93 -2.99
C SER A 869 -31.90 14.11 -2.00
N ALA A 870 -33.13 14.37 -2.48
CA ALA A 870 -34.29 14.55 -1.62
C ALA A 870 -34.62 13.30 -0.80
N GLN A 871 -34.52 12.11 -1.40
CA GLN A 871 -34.76 10.84 -0.72
C GLN A 871 -33.68 10.54 0.32
N LEU A 872 -32.41 10.86 0.05
CA LEU A 872 -31.32 10.72 1.02
C LEU A 872 -31.55 11.59 2.26
N VAL A 873 -31.91 12.86 2.07
CA VAL A 873 -32.23 13.78 3.19
C VAL A 873 -33.42 13.26 3.99
N LYS A 874 -34.47 12.74 3.32
CA LYS A 874 -35.60 12.11 3.99
C LYS A 874 -35.18 10.87 4.78
N ARG A 875 -34.35 10.00 4.20
CA ARG A 875 -33.82 8.80 4.85
C ARG A 875 -32.94 9.15 6.06
N ALA A 876 -32.16 10.23 5.98
CA ALA A 876 -31.35 10.73 7.08
C ALA A 876 -32.20 11.16 8.29
N ALA A 877 -33.33 11.84 8.04
CA ALA A 877 -34.26 12.23 9.09
C ALA A 877 -34.83 11.01 9.85
N VAL A 878 -35.17 9.94 9.10
CA VAL A 878 -35.61 8.67 9.70
C VAL A 878 -34.47 8.01 10.48
N ALA A 879 -33.26 7.96 9.92
CA ALA A 879 -32.11 7.31 10.56
C ALA A 879 -31.73 7.95 11.91
N GLY A 880 -31.91 9.26 12.07
CA GLY A 880 -31.63 9.97 13.32
C GLY A 880 -32.83 10.14 14.26
N SER A 881 -33.98 9.52 13.97
CA SER A 881 -35.18 9.66 14.78
C SER A 881 -35.10 8.91 16.11
N ASN A 882 -35.96 9.27 17.07
CA ASN A 882 -36.01 8.56 18.36
C ASN A 882 -36.53 7.12 18.19
N GLU A 883 -37.38 6.88 17.21
CA GLU A 883 -37.88 5.55 16.85
C GLU A 883 -36.75 4.66 16.34
N ALA A 884 -35.89 5.18 15.45
CA ALA A 884 -34.72 4.44 14.95
C ALA A 884 -33.74 4.09 16.10
N ARG A 885 -33.50 5.02 17.03
CA ARG A 885 -32.70 4.76 18.24
C ARG A 885 -33.33 3.68 19.10
N THR A 886 -34.64 3.76 19.33
CA THR A 886 -35.38 2.79 20.16
C THR A 886 -35.39 1.41 19.51
N ALA A 887 -35.57 1.32 18.19
CA ALA A 887 -35.47 0.08 17.43
C ALA A 887 -34.07 -0.53 17.50
N SER A 888 -33.02 0.31 17.37
CA SER A 888 -31.62 -0.12 17.51
C SER A 888 -31.33 -0.70 18.89
N VAL A 889 -31.82 -0.07 19.97
CA VAL A 889 -31.71 -0.62 21.33
C VAL A 889 -32.54 -1.89 21.50
N GLY A 890 -33.76 -1.92 20.94
CA GLY A 890 -34.64 -3.10 20.98
C GLY A 890 -34.10 -4.31 20.22
N SER A 891 -33.14 -4.11 19.31
CA SER A 891 -32.44 -5.18 18.60
C SER A 891 -31.30 -5.81 19.42
N CYS A 892 -30.95 -5.22 20.57
CA CYS A 892 -29.91 -5.77 21.44
C CYS A 892 -30.41 -7.06 22.09
N ASP A 893 -29.56 -8.08 22.10
CA ASP A 893 -29.84 -9.35 22.77
C ASP A 893 -30.16 -9.11 24.25
N PRO A 894 -31.27 -9.64 24.79
CA PRO A 894 -31.67 -9.38 26.18
C PRO A 894 -30.64 -9.80 27.22
N THR A 895 -29.88 -10.89 26.96
CA THR A 895 -28.86 -11.36 27.91
C THR A 895 -27.65 -10.44 27.91
N LEU A 896 -27.26 -9.95 26.73
CA LEU A 896 -26.21 -8.97 26.58
C LEU A 896 -26.60 -7.62 27.18
N LEU A 897 -27.85 -7.17 26.96
CA LEU A 897 -28.36 -5.89 27.47
C LEU A 897 -28.30 -5.79 29.00
N VAL A 898 -28.55 -6.91 29.70
CA VAL A 898 -28.45 -6.97 31.17
C VAL A 898 -27.00 -6.74 31.63
N GLN A 899 -26.01 -7.25 30.90
CA GLN A 899 -24.59 -7.11 31.25
C GLN A 899 -24.02 -5.74 30.86
N LEU A 900 -24.44 -5.18 29.74
CA LEU A 900 -23.89 -3.93 29.20
C LEU A 900 -24.45 -2.66 29.84
N ASP A 901 -25.59 -2.76 30.53
CA ASP A 901 -26.44 -1.64 30.94
C ASP A 901 -27.17 -0.95 29.76
N ARG A 902 -28.45 -0.60 29.99
CA ARG A 902 -29.33 -0.04 28.94
C ARG A 902 -28.89 1.35 28.49
N ASP A 903 -28.33 2.17 29.38
CA ASP A 903 -27.88 3.52 29.05
C ASP A 903 -26.61 3.49 28.19
N PHE A 904 -25.73 2.51 28.44
CA PHE A 904 -24.56 2.25 27.58
C PHE A 904 -24.97 1.89 26.16
N VAL A 905 -25.89 0.94 26.00
CA VAL A 905 -26.41 0.51 24.69
C VAL A 905 -27.13 1.68 24.00
N PHE A 906 -27.95 2.44 24.72
CA PHE A 906 -28.61 3.63 24.18
C PHE A 906 -27.62 4.67 23.67
N THR A 907 -26.54 4.93 24.41
CA THR A 907 -25.48 5.88 24.02
C THR A 907 -24.81 5.46 22.72
N HIS A 908 -24.46 4.18 22.57
CA HIS A 908 -23.82 3.67 21.35
C HIS A 908 -24.79 3.57 20.18
N ALA A 909 -26.05 3.19 20.42
CA ALA A 909 -27.11 3.23 19.41
C ALA A 909 -27.31 4.66 18.88
N LYS A 910 -27.27 5.66 19.77
CA LYS A 910 -27.33 7.08 19.38
C LYS A 910 -26.13 7.48 18.53
N ARG A 911 -24.91 7.11 18.91
CA ARG A 911 -23.69 7.39 18.12
C ARG A 911 -23.76 6.81 16.71
N ILE A 912 -24.22 5.56 16.57
CA ILE A 912 -24.40 4.89 15.27
C ILE A 912 -25.45 5.61 14.41
N THR A 913 -26.63 5.87 14.97
CA THR A 913 -27.74 6.55 14.27
C THR A 913 -27.39 7.99 13.88
N ASP A 914 -26.69 8.72 14.74
CA ASP A 914 -26.20 10.07 14.42
C ASP A 914 -25.14 10.05 13.32
N SER A 915 -24.23 9.07 13.32
CA SER A 915 -23.27 8.89 12.22
C SER A 915 -23.97 8.60 10.89
N ARG A 916 -24.98 7.72 10.88
CA ARG A 916 -25.79 7.39 9.69
C ARG A 916 -26.52 8.62 9.16
N ARG A 917 -27.18 9.37 10.05
CA ARG A 917 -27.85 10.63 9.69
C ARG A 917 -26.87 11.60 9.04
N LYS A 918 -25.70 11.84 9.66
CA LYS A 918 -24.70 12.80 9.16
C LYS A 918 -24.27 12.45 7.74
N VAL A 919 -23.94 11.18 7.47
CA VAL A 919 -23.46 10.79 6.13
C VAL A 919 -24.57 10.84 5.07
N LEU A 920 -25.76 10.34 5.37
CA LEU A 920 -26.90 10.36 4.43
C LEU A 920 -27.32 11.78 4.09
N GLU A 921 -27.45 12.65 5.10
CA GLU A 921 -27.82 14.05 4.92
C GLU A 921 -26.72 14.82 4.18
N GLY A 922 -25.46 14.58 4.55
CA GLY A 922 -24.30 15.23 3.94
C GLY A 922 -24.16 14.89 2.46
N VAL A 923 -24.24 13.61 2.08
CA VAL A 923 -24.19 13.19 0.67
C VAL A 923 -25.38 13.76 -0.10
N GLY A 924 -26.60 13.71 0.48
CA GLY A 924 -27.79 14.30 -0.16
C GLY A 924 -27.64 15.80 -0.44
N LYS A 925 -27.26 16.58 0.58
CA LYS A 925 -27.02 18.03 0.42
C LYS A 925 -25.86 18.34 -0.54
N GLY A 926 -24.82 17.52 -0.50
CA GLY A 926 -23.66 17.60 -1.39
C GLY A 926 -24.06 17.43 -2.86
N MET A 927 -24.86 16.40 -3.14
CA MET A 927 -25.40 16.13 -4.47
C MET A 927 -26.26 17.30 -4.97
N ALA A 928 -27.12 17.87 -4.13
CA ALA A 928 -27.90 19.07 -4.49
C ALA A 928 -27.01 20.27 -4.86
N LYS A 929 -25.90 20.47 -4.14
CA LYS A 929 -24.92 21.54 -4.44
C LYS A 929 -24.22 21.31 -5.79
N ILE A 930 -23.85 20.06 -6.11
CA ILE A 930 -23.27 19.69 -7.41
C ILE A 930 -24.27 19.98 -8.53
N CYS A 931 -25.54 19.59 -8.36
CA CYS A 931 -26.60 19.90 -9.33
C CYS A 931 -26.72 21.41 -9.59
N ASN A 932 -26.60 22.25 -8.56
CA ASN A 932 -26.64 23.70 -8.71
C ASN A 932 -25.39 24.26 -9.41
N THR A 933 -24.22 23.67 -9.13
CA THR A 933 -22.94 24.11 -9.69
C THR A 933 -22.85 23.86 -11.20
N TYR A 934 -23.41 22.75 -11.68
CA TYR A 934 -23.31 22.32 -13.08
C TYR A 934 -24.63 22.36 -13.86
N ASN A 935 -25.62 23.11 -13.36
CA ASN A 935 -26.93 23.28 -14.00
C ASN A 935 -26.86 23.97 -15.38
N SER A 936 -25.83 24.80 -15.60
CA SER A 936 -25.62 25.61 -16.82
C SER A 936 -24.80 24.88 -17.88
#